data_AF-A0A1H3FB31-F1
#
_entry.id   AF-A0A1H3FB31-F1
#
_cell.length_a   1.000
_cell.length_b   1.000
_cell.length_c   1.000
_cell.angle_alpha   90.00
_cell.angle_beta   90.00
_cell.angle_gamma   90.00
#
_symmetry.space_group_name_H-M   'P 1'
#
loop_
_entity.id
_entity.type
_entity.pdbx_description
1 polymer ?
#
loop_
_entity_poly.entity_id
_entity_poly.type
_entity_poly.pdbx_seq_one_letter_code
_entity_poly.pdbx_strand_id
1 'polypeptide(L)'
;MAVNFGANTSRYYRVPGHADFTLPTSGWTWIEVVEAVDQTLANPSYVLSTGQFAAANTINLYRGSNGSTAQVNVNGQSSATGATGIPTTGKRLLYTSNVDGTVRVGTIALDTLVHAIGGSFTQSSASNGGDIIIGGRADFDTERFWSGGVSWLALLNKGLTRDELMAIVQGESLTGEHGSSIVELWDFATADAEIIGQYAGHIATRNGTGYGADLDDPLPYTTSGLVITDPPVPYASGPLRPLVAAMPEKTWAKVNTNSFSAAWAPAELRPLYGAGNPTPSKIIEAWSGFAWDSNRGDLIIYGGGHANYSGNDVYRWRASTLEWERCSLPSEIELVPDSSAAYQAIDGAQNAPASAHTYSNNTFLPRLDRFLAFGGAVYNSGSHFVARDGDPLTTRRTGPYLFDPGKADPDKVGGTTGSHVQREGAYPEIVGGEMWGNRDWWANASTLQLVHVNGVTARADEFGKDVIYFGARLGTTTDQHLFRMQINDINDPTKDKIGRVGIYWSGSPQSAGAYDPVRKVFARNGGDSTTPLVYWSLTGSQVDNQSVSVSTAAGSMADFRDWYLDYIVGNPDATINKIGLDYDPVRGNFVMWFGGEAVWRFTPPTPLASTGWVAEQEITDTSPAVPQHKNTTGIFGKWRYIPGYDVFMGLEDNNDGEVWVYKPADWVAPPLPEPIELDAQSNTQVTVSSVLHGSLLLGAVALASSVALAALAVPASFSGTATQKTASQSELTTATHLHAESFTRHDQASALTTHLSLSGAGVQHSSAWAGLAVDVNLSGWAGSHAQSLADLLTGVTLSGQAALASSAQAAINLGEGLFGQARSGFAAQADLAAHSQFHSAAHVGANAVAALNALLSLQSDAPMRVFAQAAITQPSEFAGSAGTRLLSVADLSTWVDLHAAAGVRTDAAAAFAAGDSWLEGAAQADFSATGALSARNHLAAIASMRAVSAGDLSLRPGLRGEAASGWLAEAGLSSAIWFESEAVASIAATANLDGAPRSVPQSPRYTVTATRRNYCVAA
;
A
#
# COMPACT_ATOMS: atom_id res chain seq x y z
N MET A 1 -5.82 -4.14 -32.98
CA MET A 1 -6.66 -4.26 -34.21
C MET A 1 -5.76 -3.82 -35.38
N ALA A 2 -6.12 -4.03 -36.65
CA ALA A 2 -5.26 -3.75 -37.81
C ALA A 2 -6.00 -3.03 -38.95
N VAL A 3 -5.40 -2.00 -39.55
CA VAL A 3 -5.97 -1.23 -40.67
C VAL A 3 -5.86 -2.00 -41.99
N ASN A 4 -6.97 -2.08 -42.74
CA ASN A 4 -7.03 -2.73 -44.05
C ASN A 4 -7.02 -1.73 -45.22
N PHE A 5 -5.98 -1.80 -46.06
CA PHE A 5 -5.84 -0.92 -47.23
C PHE A 5 -6.71 -1.35 -48.42
N GLY A 6 -7.06 -2.63 -48.53
CA GLY A 6 -7.85 -3.19 -49.63
C GLY A 6 -7.13 -3.19 -50.98
N ALA A 7 -7.86 -3.43 -52.08
CA ALA A 7 -7.29 -3.58 -53.42
C ALA A 7 -6.97 -2.25 -54.17
N ASN A 8 -6.97 -1.11 -53.47
CA ASN A 8 -6.91 0.22 -54.10
C ASN A 8 -5.49 0.84 -53.98
N THR A 9 -4.95 1.33 -55.09
CA THR A 9 -3.60 1.92 -55.21
C THR A 9 -3.49 3.36 -54.72
N SER A 10 -4.57 3.97 -54.22
CA SER A 10 -4.59 5.35 -53.72
C SER A 10 -4.74 5.46 -52.19
N ARG A 11 -4.49 4.37 -51.43
CA ARG A 11 -4.70 4.32 -49.98
C ARG A 11 -3.40 4.03 -49.26
N TYR A 12 -2.93 5.03 -48.53
CA TYR A 12 -1.69 4.95 -47.78
C TYR A 12 -1.68 5.96 -46.64
N TYR A 13 -0.84 5.70 -45.65
CA TYR A 13 -0.41 6.71 -44.69
C TYR A 13 0.90 7.32 -45.15
N ARG A 14 1.01 8.64 -45.02
CA ARG A 14 2.25 9.38 -45.22
C ARG A 14 2.73 9.96 -43.90
N VAL A 15 3.98 9.68 -43.58
CA VAL A 15 4.72 10.38 -42.53
C VAL A 15 5.71 11.32 -43.23
N PRO A 16 5.72 12.63 -42.91
CA PRO A 16 6.74 13.53 -43.44
C PRO A 16 8.15 13.07 -43.07
N GLY A 17 9.11 13.25 -43.98
CA GLY A 17 10.50 12.86 -43.77
C GLY A 17 11.12 13.56 -42.57
N HIS A 18 11.94 12.83 -41.81
CA HIS A 18 12.55 13.31 -40.59
C HIS A 18 13.95 12.71 -40.39
N ALA A 19 14.80 13.44 -39.65
CA ALA A 19 16.16 12.99 -39.38
C ALA A 19 16.21 11.64 -38.67
N ASP A 20 15.21 11.31 -37.84
CA ASP A 20 15.12 10.05 -37.10
C ASP A 20 14.97 8.82 -38.01
N PHE A 21 14.48 9.02 -39.24
CA PHE A 21 14.36 7.95 -40.23
C PHE A 21 15.66 7.72 -41.00
N THR A 22 16.72 8.49 -40.71
CA THR A 22 18.06 8.34 -41.31
C THR A 22 18.67 7.04 -40.82
N LEU A 23 18.81 6.06 -41.72
CA LEU A 23 19.37 4.77 -41.35
C LEU A 23 20.89 4.80 -41.46
N PRO A 24 21.63 4.57 -40.36
CA PRO A 24 23.08 4.44 -40.40
C PRO A 24 23.50 3.18 -41.18
N THR A 25 24.80 3.05 -41.42
CA THR A 25 25.35 1.89 -42.15
C THR A 25 25.21 0.56 -41.41
N SER A 26 24.84 0.57 -40.13
CA SER A 26 24.65 -0.62 -39.29
C SER A 26 23.72 -0.30 -38.11
N GLY A 27 23.08 -1.33 -37.55
CA GLY A 27 22.37 -1.22 -36.27
C GLY A 27 21.00 -0.58 -36.39
N TRP A 28 20.12 -1.17 -37.18
CA TRP A 28 18.71 -0.74 -37.26
C TRP A 28 17.80 -1.88 -37.70
N THR A 29 16.51 -1.82 -37.35
CA THR A 29 15.49 -2.80 -37.76
C THR A 29 14.18 -2.11 -38.06
N TRP A 30 13.56 -2.48 -39.16
CA TRP A 30 12.14 -2.26 -39.39
C TRP A 30 11.38 -3.55 -39.11
N ILE A 31 10.31 -3.47 -38.32
CA ILE A 31 9.42 -4.58 -38.01
C ILE A 31 8.00 -4.16 -38.30
N GLU A 32 7.27 -5.04 -38.96
CA GLU A 32 5.87 -4.82 -39.29
C GLU A 32 5.08 -6.10 -39.11
N VAL A 33 3.92 -5.98 -38.46
CA VAL A 33 2.99 -7.08 -38.29
C VAL A 33 1.85 -6.93 -39.28
N VAL A 34 1.78 -7.88 -40.22
CA VAL A 34 0.92 -7.79 -41.39
C VAL A 34 0.06 -9.03 -41.59
N GLU A 35 -1.05 -8.83 -42.29
CA GLU A 35 -1.90 -9.89 -42.82
C GLU A 35 -2.02 -9.77 -44.34
N ALA A 36 -1.50 -10.75 -45.07
CA ALA A 36 -1.60 -10.78 -46.53
C ALA A 36 -2.96 -11.35 -46.97
N VAL A 37 -3.64 -10.65 -47.89
CA VAL A 37 -4.91 -11.08 -48.48
C VAL A 37 -4.77 -11.15 -50.01
N ASP A 38 -4.92 -12.36 -50.55
CA ASP A 38 -4.88 -12.82 -51.95
C ASP A 38 -4.34 -11.82 -53.00
N GLN A 39 -3.04 -11.96 -53.34
CA GLN A 39 -2.34 -11.10 -54.29
C GLN A 39 -1.96 -11.85 -55.57
N THR A 40 -2.79 -11.74 -56.62
CA THR A 40 -2.53 -12.34 -57.94
C THR A 40 -1.70 -11.46 -58.88
N LEU A 41 -1.08 -10.38 -58.39
CA LEU A 41 -0.43 -9.39 -59.27
C LEU A 41 1.01 -9.77 -59.63
N ALA A 42 1.39 -9.40 -60.87
CA ALA A 42 2.71 -9.63 -61.46
C ALA A 42 3.78 -8.57 -61.10
N ASN A 43 3.43 -7.56 -60.29
CA ASN A 43 4.28 -6.41 -59.97
C ASN A 43 4.72 -6.42 -58.48
N PRO A 44 5.83 -5.75 -58.13
CA PRO A 44 6.32 -5.72 -56.76
C PRO A 44 5.37 -4.97 -55.82
N SER A 45 5.18 -5.44 -54.58
CA SER A 45 4.24 -4.87 -53.60
C SER A 45 4.97 -4.25 -52.40
N TYR A 46 4.90 -2.92 -52.24
CA TYR A 46 5.50 -2.22 -51.09
C TYR A 46 4.68 -2.40 -49.84
N VAL A 47 5.38 -2.71 -48.76
CA VAL A 47 4.81 -2.68 -47.41
C VAL A 47 5.28 -1.40 -46.71
N LEU A 48 6.56 -1.03 -46.90
CA LEU A 48 7.18 0.22 -46.44
C LEU A 48 8.07 0.82 -47.55
N SER A 49 7.92 2.12 -47.84
CA SER A 49 8.76 2.83 -48.82
C SER A 49 9.07 4.26 -48.40
N THR A 50 10.29 4.74 -48.69
CA THR A 50 10.64 6.16 -48.53
C THR A 50 10.89 6.93 -49.84
N GLY A 51 10.55 6.33 -50.98
CA GLY A 51 10.70 6.97 -52.29
C GLY A 51 10.80 5.99 -53.44
N GLN A 52 11.28 6.46 -54.60
CA GLN A 52 11.41 5.60 -55.79
C GLN A 52 12.34 4.40 -55.53
N PHE A 53 11.95 3.24 -56.05
CA PHE A 53 12.71 2.01 -55.89
C PHE A 53 14.11 2.10 -56.49
N ALA A 54 15.09 1.57 -55.74
CA ALA A 54 16.49 1.58 -56.10
C ALA A 54 17.05 2.99 -56.39
N ALA A 55 16.31 4.04 -56.00
CA ALA A 55 16.82 5.40 -56.05
C ALA A 55 17.77 5.64 -54.86
N ALA A 56 18.74 6.50 -55.08
CA ALA A 56 19.63 6.95 -54.02
C ALA A 56 18.81 7.52 -52.84
N ASN A 57 19.27 7.22 -51.64
CA ASN A 57 18.74 7.62 -50.34
C ASN A 57 17.33 7.10 -49.98
N THR A 58 16.85 6.02 -50.59
CA THR A 58 15.56 5.41 -50.25
C THR A 58 15.72 4.08 -49.49
N ILE A 59 14.75 3.74 -48.64
CA ILE A 59 14.54 2.36 -48.16
C ILE A 59 13.22 1.85 -48.72
N ASN A 60 13.24 0.61 -49.21
CA ASN A 60 12.08 -0.03 -49.78
C ASN A 60 12.04 -1.49 -49.33
N LEU A 61 11.04 -1.84 -48.52
CA LEU A 61 10.71 -3.20 -48.12
C LEU A 61 9.48 -3.67 -48.90
N TYR A 62 9.64 -4.71 -49.69
CA TYR A 62 8.63 -5.12 -50.66
C TYR A 62 8.67 -6.61 -51.01
N ARG A 63 7.60 -7.08 -51.64
CA ARG A 63 7.52 -8.41 -52.24
C ARG A 63 7.93 -8.35 -53.72
N GLY A 64 8.84 -9.22 -54.15
CA GLY A 64 9.32 -9.26 -55.54
C GLY A 64 8.32 -9.86 -56.54
N SER A 65 8.36 -9.39 -57.80
CA SER A 65 7.43 -9.78 -58.89
C SER A 65 7.53 -11.24 -59.36
N ASN A 66 8.71 -11.87 -59.20
CA ASN A 66 9.03 -13.16 -59.86
C ASN A 66 8.92 -14.39 -58.95
N GLY A 67 8.25 -14.28 -57.80
CA GLY A 67 8.01 -15.41 -56.90
C GLY A 67 8.21 -15.05 -55.44
N SER A 68 7.10 -14.78 -54.75
CA SER A 68 6.89 -14.92 -53.30
C SER A 68 8.10 -14.68 -52.38
N THR A 69 8.85 -13.62 -52.62
CA THR A 69 10.08 -13.31 -51.86
C THR A 69 10.00 -11.94 -51.21
N ALA A 70 10.40 -11.87 -49.94
CA ALA A 70 10.67 -10.62 -49.24
C ALA A 70 11.98 -10.03 -49.78
N GLN A 71 11.97 -8.73 -50.10
CA GLN A 71 13.11 -8.02 -50.66
C GLN A 71 13.26 -6.67 -50.00
N VAL A 72 14.52 -6.24 -49.84
CA VAL A 72 14.82 -4.91 -49.33
C VAL A 72 15.90 -4.23 -50.16
N ASN A 73 15.70 -2.93 -50.39
CA ASN A 73 16.68 -2.02 -50.97
C ASN A 73 16.96 -0.90 -49.97
N VAL A 74 18.24 -0.54 -49.83
CA VAL A 74 18.67 0.58 -49.00
C VAL A 74 19.66 1.42 -49.81
N ASN A 75 19.36 2.72 -49.91
CA ASN A 75 20.20 3.74 -50.55
C ASN A 75 20.65 3.39 -51.98
N GLY A 76 19.77 2.83 -52.81
CA GLY A 76 20.08 2.48 -54.20
C GLY A 76 21.07 1.32 -54.37
N GLN A 77 21.48 0.65 -53.29
CA GLN A 77 22.37 -0.52 -53.36
C GLN A 77 21.60 -1.79 -53.73
N SER A 78 22.22 -2.64 -54.56
CA SER A 78 21.62 -3.86 -55.13
C SER A 78 21.01 -4.77 -54.05
N SER A 79 19.75 -5.14 -54.27
CA SER A 79 18.82 -5.74 -53.30
C SER A 79 19.34 -7.04 -52.65
N ALA A 80 19.11 -7.17 -51.34
CA ALA A 80 19.03 -8.50 -50.72
C ALA A 80 17.85 -9.23 -51.35
N THR A 81 18.15 -10.26 -52.13
CA THR A 81 17.13 -11.14 -52.71
C THR A 81 17.11 -12.42 -51.91
N GLY A 82 15.96 -12.78 -51.34
CA GLY A 82 15.63 -14.21 -51.26
C GLY A 82 15.26 -14.78 -49.90
N ALA A 83 14.21 -14.27 -49.24
CA ALA A 83 13.44 -15.11 -48.34
C ALA A 83 12.35 -15.79 -49.19
N THR A 84 12.60 -16.98 -49.74
CA THR A 84 11.56 -17.72 -50.47
C THR A 84 10.44 -18.12 -49.51
N GLY A 85 9.20 -17.75 -49.84
CA GLY A 85 8.03 -18.30 -49.15
C GLY A 85 7.09 -17.29 -48.50
N ILE A 86 7.03 -16.01 -48.92
CA ILE A 86 5.87 -15.17 -48.60
C ILE A 86 4.65 -15.78 -49.31
N PRO A 87 3.75 -16.49 -48.61
CA PRO A 87 2.57 -17.05 -49.24
C PRO A 87 1.65 -15.89 -49.65
N THR A 88 0.77 -16.12 -50.61
CA THR A 88 -0.20 -15.09 -51.04
C THR A 88 -1.24 -14.74 -49.97
N THR A 89 -1.26 -15.46 -48.85
CA THR A 89 -2.20 -15.31 -47.73
C THR A 89 -1.54 -15.62 -46.37
N GLY A 90 -1.96 -14.94 -45.30
CA GLY A 90 -1.67 -15.33 -43.90
C GLY A 90 -1.01 -14.24 -43.03
N LYS A 91 -0.95 -14.50 -41.72
CA LYS A 91 -0.44 -13.61 -40.66
C LYS A 91 1.07 -13.77 -40.48
N ARG A 92 1.82 -12.67 -40.50
CA ARG A 92 3.29 -12.66 -40.53
C ARG A 92 3.87 -11.50 -39.73
N LEU A 93 5.02 -11.73 -39.11
CA LEU A 93 5.97 -10.67 -38.76
C LEU A 93 6.96 -10.54 -39.91
N LEU A 94 6.97 -9.39 -40.57
CA LEU A 94 7.91 -9.02 -41.62
C LEU A 94 8.98 -8.11 -41.01
N TYR A 95 10.24 -8.33 -41.38
CA TYR A 95 11.31 -7.49 -40.86
C TYR A 95 12.43 -7.26 -41.87
N THR A 96 13.11 -6.14 -41.72
CA THR A 96 14.46 -5.93 -42.23
C THR A 96 15.35 -5.47 -41.10
N SER A 97 16.48 -6.14 -40.91
CA SER A 97 17.44 -5.84 -39.86
C SER A 97 18.83 -5.69 -40.44
N ASN A 98 19.50 -4.58 -40.14
CA ASN A 98 20.92 -4.39 -40.39
C ASN A 98 21.71 -4.67 -39.12
N VAL A 99 22.30 -5.86 -39.07
CA VAL A 99 23.19 -6.29 -37.99
C VAL A 99 24.62 -6.16 -38.50
N ASP A 100 25.42 -5.31 -37.85
CA ASP A 100 26.85 -5.12 -38.13
C ASP A 100 27.19 -4.79 -39.59
N GLY A 101 26.35 -3.98 -40.23
CA GLY A 101 26.53 -3.57 -41.62
C GLY A 101 25.97 -4.55 -42.63
N THR A 102 25.45 -5.69 -42.18
CA THR A 102 24.81 -6.69 -43.02
C THR A 102 23.29 -6.58 -42.90
N VAL A 103 22.66 -6.11 -43.97
CA VAL A 103 21.21 -6.01 -44.10
C VAL A 103 20.64 -7.39 -44.43
N ARG A 104 19.65 -7.82 -43.65
CA ARG A 104 18.88 -9.05 -43.83
C ARG A 104 17.40 -8.71 -43.88
N VAL A 105 16.66 -9.44 -44.69
CA VAL A 105 15.20 -9.39 -44.75
C VAL A 105 14.65 -10.77 -44.44
N GLY A 106 13.55 -10.86 -43.70
CA GLY A 106 12.96 -12.15 -43.36
C GLY A 106 11.49 -12.04 -42.96
N THR A 107 10.87 -13.20 -42.83
CA THR A 107 9.47 -13.34 -42.42
C THR A 107 9.34 -14.45 -41.39
N ILE A 108 8.54 -14.23 -40.35
CA ILE A 108 8.14 -15.28 -39.41
C ILE A 108 6.65 -15.54 -39.54
N ALA A 109 6.30 -16.81 -39.70
CA ALA A 109 4.95 -17.29 -39.71
C ALA A 109 4.37 -17.31 -38.30
N LEU A 110 3.37 -16.47 -38.00
CA LEU A 110 2.81 -16.38 -36.64
C LEU A 110 2.02 -17.64 -36.24
N ASP A 111 1.50 -18.37 -37.22
CA ASP A 111 0.73 -19.59 -37.05
C ASP A 111 1.59 -20.84 -36.85
N THR A 112 2.74 -20.91 -37.51
CA THR A 112 3.61 -22.10 -37.53
C THR A 112 4.97 -21.89 -36.87
N LEU A 113 5.28 -20.64 -36.47
CA LEU A 113 6.59 -20.20 -35.98
C LEU A 113 7.74 -20.51 -36.96
N VAL A 114 7.42 -20.75 -38.23
CA VAL A 114 8.42 -21.00 -39.26
C VAL A 114 9.09 -19.69 -39.64
N HIS A 115 10.39 -19.63 -39.42
CA HIS A 115 11.23 -18.50 -39.79
C HIS A 115 11.90 -18.72 -41.14
N ALA A 116 11.56 -17.88 -42.11
CA ALA A 116 12.21 -17.84 -43.42
C ALA A 116 13.06 -16.57 -43.55
N ILE A 117 14.38 -16.75 -43.67
CA ILE A 117 15.34 -15.64 -43.80
C ILE A 117 15.75 -15.51 -45.25
N GLY A 118 15.93 -14.27 -45.68
CA GLY A 118 16.36 -13.91 -47.01
C GLY A 118 17.85 -13.75 -47.22
N GLY A 119 18.23 -13.46 -48.46
CA GLY A 119 19.60 -13.04 -48.78
C GLY A 119 20.02 -11.79 -48.00
N SER A 120 21.32 -11.54 -47.97
CA SER A 120 21.91 -10.41 -47.25
C SER A 120 22.91 -9.64 -48.12
N PHE A 121 23.09 -8.36 -47.86
CA PHE A 121 24.17 -7.56 -48.46
C PHE A 121 24.77 -6.60 -47.43
N THR A 122 25.98 -6.13 -47.71
CA THR A 122 26.65 -5.13 -46.86
C THR A 122 26.20 -3.72 -47.27
N GLN A 123 25.62 -2.97 -46.33
CA GLN A 123 25.28 -1.57 -46.54
C GLN A 123 26.54 -0.72 -46.39
N SER A 124 26.93 0.00 -47.44
CA SER A 124 28.17 0.80 -47.44
C SER A 124 27.93 2.30 -47.24
N SER A 125 26.69 2.76 -47.21
CA SER A 125 26.34 4.17 -46.97
C SER A 125 24.99 4.34 -46.27
N ALA A 126 24.89 5.38 -45.43
CA ALA A 126 23.65 5.72 -44.71
C ALA A 126 22.54 6.19 -45.67
N SER A 127 21.28 6.04 -45.28
CA SER A 127 20.11 6.60 -46.00
C SER A 127 19.59 7.85 -45.29
N ASN A 128 18.89 8.76 -45.97
CA ASN A 128 18.61 10.11 -45.46
C ASN A 128 17.18 10.35 -44.93
N GLY A 129 16.46 9.31 -44.49
CA GLY A 129 15.24 9.48 -43.69
C GLY A 129 14.10 10.24 -44.36
N GLY A 130 13.95 10.09 -45.68
CA GLY A 130 12.85 10.71 -46.45
C GLY A 130 11.45 10.29 -45.99
N ASP A 131 10.43 10.91 -46.60
CA ASP A 131 9.01 10.64 -46.31
C ASP A 131 8.70 9.15 -46.25
N ILE A 132 8.00 8.69 -45.22
CA ILE A 132 7.58 7.28 -45.12
C ILE A 132 6.19 7.12 -45.71
N ILE A 133 6.03 6.12 -46.57
CA ILE A 133 4.76 5.69 -47.15
C ILE A 133 4.46 4.27 -46.67
N ILE A 134 3.29 4.10 -46.06
CA ILE A 134 2.78 2.84 -45.50
C ILE A 134 1.47 2.51 -46.23
N GLY A 135 1.48 1.46 -47.06
CA GLY A 135 0.36 1.11 -47.93
C GLY A 135 0.59 1.38 -49.43
N GLY A 136 -0.48 1.45 -50.22
CA GLY A 136 -0.43 1.50 -51.69
C GLY A 136 -0.44 2.93 -52.28
N ARG A 137 0.50 3.22 -53.20
CA ARG A 137 0.60 4.52 -53.89
C ARG A 137 0.91 4.36 -55.39
N ALA A 138 0.14 5.03 -56.25
CA ALA A 138 0.13 4.81 -57.71
C ALA A 138 1.13 5.66 -58.54
N ASP A 139 1.73 6.71 -57.99
CA ASP A 139 2.55 7.69 -58.74
C ASP A 139 4.05 7.34 -58.87
N PHE A 140 4.46 6.15 -58.42
CA PHE A 140 5.84 5.67 -58.53
C PHE A 140 6.09 4.80 -59.78
N ASP A 141 5.89 5.38 -60.97
CA ASP A 141 6.22 4.88 -62.34
C ASP A 141 5.85 3.43 -62.75
N THR A 142 5.39 2.57 -61.83
CA THR A 142 4.88 1.20 -62.03
C THR A 142 3.95 0.88 -60.85
N GLU A 143 2.79 0.29 -61.08
CA GLU A 143 1.82 -0.04 -60.02
C GLU A 143 2.43 -0.98 -58.97
N ARG A 144 2.67 -0.48 -57.75
CA ARG A 144 3.28 -1.24 -56.65
C ARG A 144 2.39 -1.14 -55.41
N PHE A 145 1.66 -2.20 -55.06
CA PHE A 145 0.60 -2.13 -54.05
C PHE A 145 0.57 -3.35 -53.11
N TRP A 146 0.22 -3.14 -51.84
CA TRP A 146 -0.08 -4.19 -50.85
C TRP A 146 -1.60 -4.24 -50.59
N SER A 147 -2.27 -5.36 -50.89
CA SER A 147 -3.70 -5.62 -50.55
C SER A 147 -3.93 -6.19 -49.14
N GLY A 148 -2.97 -6.08 -48.22
CA GLY A 148 -3.09 -6.64 -46.88
C GLY A 148 -3.46 -5.61 -45.81
N GLY A 149 -3.65 -6.09 -44.58
CA GLY A 149 -3.77 -5.26 -43.38
C GLY A 149 -2.45 -5.09 -42.64
N VAL A 150 -2.34 -4.01 -41.86
CA VAL A 150 -1.18 -3.69 -41.01
C VAL A 150 -1.68 -3.44 -39.58
N SER A 151 -1.10 -4.16 -38.61
CA SER A 151 -1.43 -4.01 -37.18
C SER A 151 -0.61 -2.90 -36.54
N TRP A 152 0.71 -3.02 -36.62
CA TRP A 152 1.63 -1.99 -36.14
C TRP A 152 2.94 -2.06 -36.91
N LEU A 153 3.64 -0.93 -36.95
CA LEU A 153 4.94 -0.74 -37.59
C LEU A 153 5.89 -0.08 -36.59
N ALA A 154 7.11 -0.61 -36.48
CA ALA A 154 8.14 -0.03 -35.63
C ALA A 154 9.48 0.11 -36.37
N LEU A 155 10.15 1.26 -36.17
CA LEU A 155 11.56 1.44 -36.47
C LEU A 155 12.35 1.30 -35.18
N LEU A 156 13.43 0.53 -35.25
CA LEU A 156 14.39 0.38 -34.19
C LEU A 156 15.77 0.87 -34.65
N ASN A 157 16.49 1.57 -33.77
CA ASN A 157 17.91 1.92 -33.94
C ASN A 157 18.85 0.77 -33.50
N LYS A 158 18.35 -0.47 -33.60
CA LYS A 158 19.06 -1.70 -33.30
C LYS A 158 18.79 -2.72 -34.40
N GLY A 159 19.81 -3.43 -34.85
CA GLY A 159 19.66 -4.61 -35.70
C GLY A 159 19.25 -5.82 -34.86
N LEU A 160 17.97 -6.22 -34.89
CA LEU A 160 17.47 -7.40 -34.19
C LEU A 160 17.94 -8.66 -34.88
N THR A 161 18.33 -9.63 -34.07
CA THR A 161 18.77 -10.95 -34.47
C THR A 161 17.56 -11.87 -34.70
N ARG A 162 17.82 -13.05 -35.27
CA ARG A 162 16.79 -14.08 -35.49
C ARG A 162 16.05 -14.45 -34.20
N ASP A 163 16.79 -14.62 -33.11
CA ASP A 163 16.22 -15.19 -31.89
C ASP A 163 15.33 -14.17 -31.17
N GLU A 164 15.71 -12.89 -31.18
CA GLU A 164 14.88 -11.78 -30.68
C GLU A 164 13.57 -11.68 -31.47
N LEU A 165 13.64 -11.81 -32.80
CA LEU A 165 12.44 -11.83 -33.64
C LEU A 165 11.54 -13.05 -33.37
N MET A 166 12.13 -14.21 -33.05
CA MET A 166 11.36 -15.40 -32.66
C MET A 166 10.72 -15.27 -31.28
N ALA A 167 11.40 -14.60 -30.34
CA ALA A 167 10.92 -14.40 -28.98
C ALA A 167 9.70 -13.48 -28.95
N ILE A 168 9.75 -12.37 -29.69
CA ILE A 168 8.59 -11.48 -29.92
C ILE A 168 7.37 -12.29 -30.42
N VAL A 169 7.59 -13.15 -31.42
CA VAL A 169 6.50 -13.97 -31.99
C VAL A 169 6.01 -15.06 -31.04
N GLN A 170 6.80 -15.47 -30.04
CA GLN A 170 6.43 -16.44 -29.02
C GLN A 170 5.73 -15.81 -27.79
N GLY A 171 5.46 -14.51 -27.83
CA GLY A 171 4.68 -13.79 -26.82
C GLY A 171 5.50 -12.82 -25.96
N GLU A 172 6.75 -12.54 -26.32
CA GLU A 172 7.51 -11.43 -25.74
C GLU A 172 6.95 -10.08 -26.24
N SER A 173 6.78 -9.13 -25.31
CA SER A 173 6.27 -7.80 -25.64
C SER A 173 7.33 -7.00 -26.41
N LEU A 174 6.97 -6.43 -27.56
CA LEU A 174 7.88 -5.57 -28.32
C LEU A 174 8.18 -4.27 -27.56
N THR A 175 7.15 -3.65 -26.98
CA THR A 175 7.31 -2.39 -26.22
C THR A 175 7.93 -2.62 -24.85
N GLY A 176 7.97 -3.87 -24.38
CA GLY A 176 8.77 -4.28 -23.22
C GLY A 176 10.26 -4.35 -23.57
N GLU A 177 10.72 -5.51 -24.02
CA GLU A 177 12.14 -5.85 -24.16
C GLU A 177 12.88 -5.05 -25.23
N HIS A 178 12.16 -4.50 -26.22
CA HIS A 178 12.77 -3.72 -27.29
C HIS A 178 12.40 -2.24 -27.27
N GLY A 179 11.62 -1.79 -26.28
CA GLY A 179 11.06 -0.45 -26.20
C GLY A 179 12.08 0.69 -26.33
N SER A 180 13.28 0.55 -25.77
CA SER A 180 14.34 1.59 -25.83
C SER A 180 15.03 1.71 -27.18
N SER A 181 14.98 0.65 -27.99
CA SER A 181 15.50 0.68 -29.34
C SER A 181 14.47 1.24 -30.32
N ILE A 182 13.19 1.33 -29.93
CA ILE A 182 12.13 1.88 -30.76
C ILE A 182 12.37 3.38 -30.94
N VAL A 183 12.67 3.74 -32.18
CA VAL A 183 12.71 5.14 -32.63
C VAL A 183 11.29 5.65 -32.82
N GLU A 184 10.44 4.83 -33.43
CA GLU A 184 9.04 5.17 -33.65
C GLU A 184 8.18 3.91 -33.74
N LEU A 185 6.95 3.97 -33.22
CA LEU A 185 5.95 2.91 -33.33
C LEU A 185 4.58 3.51 -33.64
N TRP A 186 3.98 3.08 -34.74
CA TRP A 186 2.60 3.42 -35.09
C TRP A 186 1.70 2.21 -34.88
N ASP A 187 0.65 2.40 -34.08
CA ASP A 187 -0.41 1.43 -33.87
C ASP A 187 -1.57 1.75 -34.81
N PHE A 188 -1.84 0.83 -35.72
CA PHE A 188 -2.91 0.91 -36.70
C PHE A 188 -4.13 0.13 -36.20
N ALA A 189 -4.54 0.40 -34.96
CA ALA A 189 -5.74 -0.19 -34.36
C ALA A 189 -7.03 0.22 -35.09
N THR A 190 -7.06 1.43 -35.64
CA THR A 190 -8.21 2.00 -36.36
C THR A 190 -7.72 2.82 -37.54
N ALA A 191 -8.51 2.88 -38.62
CA ALA A 191 -8.15 3.62 -39.82
C ALA A 191 -8.34 5.13 -39.66
N ASP A 192 -7.81 5.75 -38.60
CA ASP A 192 -8.00 7.17 -38.30
C ASP A 192 -7.34 8.11 -39.32
N ALA A 193 -7.79 9.36 -39.34
CA ALA A 193 -7.26 10.38 -40.27
C ALA A 193 -5.79 10.71 -39.97
N GLU A 194 -5.42 10.69 -38.70
CA GLU A 194 -4.07 10.91 -38.19
C GLU A 194 -3.79 9.85 -37.13
N ILE A 195 -2.67 9.15 -37.28
CA ILE A 195 -2.17 8.19 -36.29
C ILE A 195 -0.87 8.76 -35.74
N ILE A 196 -0.86 9.05 -34.45
CA ILE A 196 0.29 9.63 -33.77
C ILE A 196 1.22 8.49 -33.35
N GLY A 197 2.49 8.58 -33.74
CA GLY A 197 3.51 7.63 -33.29
C GLY A 197 3.65 7.66 -31.77
N GLN A 198 3.75 6.50 -31.14
CA GLN A 198 3.75 6.38 -29.68
C GLN A 198 5.09 6.79 -29.04
N TYR A 199 6.15 7.00 -29.84
CA TYR A 199 7.50 7.31 -29.33
C TYR A 199 7.99 8.68 -29.76
N ALA A 200 8.32 8.86 -31.04
CA ALA A 200 8.81 10.16 -31.52
C ALA A 200 7.66 11.12 -31.90
N GLY A 201 6.41 10.67 -31.82
CA GLY A 201 5.22 11.50 -32.02
C GLY A 201 4.98 11.88 -33.47
N HIS A 202 5.69 11.27 -34.43
CA HIS A 202 5.55 11.60 -35.84
C HIS A 202 4.17 11.16 -36.33
N ILE A 203 3.47 12.07 -37.00
CA ILE A 203 2.07 11.84 -37.38
C ILE A 203 2.01 11.16 -38.75
N ALA A 204 1.43 9.97 -38.78
CA ALA A 204 1.03 9.28 -40.00
C ALA A 204 -0.32 9.82 -40.46
N THR A 205 -0.32 10.58 -41.56
CA THR A 205 -1.55 11.17 -42.12
C THR A 205 -2.13 10.29 -43.22
N ARG A 206 -3.42 9.99 -43.12
CA ARG A 206 -4.15 9.14 -44.07
C ARG A 206 -4.38 9.84 -45.40
N ASN A 207 -4.16 9.14 -46.51
CA ASN A 207 -4.54 9.57 -47.85
C ASN A 207 -5.46 8.54 -48.54
N GLY A 208 -6.45 9.04 -49.28
CA GLY A 208 -7.51 8.24 -49.88
C GLY A 208 -8.68 7.99 -48.92
N THR A 209 -9.81 7.54 -49.48
CA THR A 209 -11.06 7.28 -48.75
C THR A 209 -11.55 5.84 -48.95
N GLY A 210 -12.39 5.36 -48.02
CA GLY A 210 -13.06 4.06 -48.11
C GLY A 210 -12.22 2.85 -47.69
N TYR A 211 -11.29 3.03 -46.74
CA TYR A 211 -10.52 1.94 -46.11
C TYR A 211 -11.46 0.80 -45.67
N GLY A 212 -10.96 -0.44 -45.72
CA GLY A 212 -11.74 -1.62 -45.34
C GLY A 212 -12.10 -1.63 -43.86
N ALA A 213 -12.97 -2.55 -43.43
CA ALA A 213 -13.20 -2.80 -42.01
C ALA A 213 -11.89 -3.28 -41.35
N ASP A 214 -11.66 -2.84 -40.11
CA ASP A 214 -10.49 -3.22 -39.32
C ASP A 214 -10.43 -4.74 -39.11
N LEU A 215 -9.20 -5.29 -39.07
CA LEU A 215 -8.91 -6.70 -38.87
C LEU A 215 -8.43 -6.96 -37.43
N ASP A 216 -8.49 -8.22 -36.98
CA ASP A 216 -8.01 -8.61 -35.64
C ASP A 216 -6.49 -8.42 -35.52
N ASP A 217 -6.01 -7.97 -34.36
CA ASP A 217 -4.56 -7.89 -34.09
C ASP A 217 -3.93 -9.30 -34.06
N PRO A 218 -3.07 -9.64 -35.04
CA PRO A 218 -2.54 -10.99 -35.13
C PRO A 218 -1.37 -11.24 -34.16
N LEU A 219 -0.77 -10.18 -33.62
CA LEU A 219 0.28 -10.24 -32.60
C LEU A 219 0.27 -8.91 -31.85
N PRO A 220 -0.50 -8.81 -30.75
CA PRO A 220 -0.48 -7.63 -29.91
C PRO A 220 0.94 -7.30 -29.49
N TYR A 221 1.37 -6.06 -29.71
CA TYR A 221 2.65 -5.59 -29.19
C TYR A 221 2.65 -5.53 -27.64
N THR A 222 1.47 -5.67 -27.02
CA THR A 222 1.20 -5.84 -25.57
C THR A 222 0.26 -7.04 -25.31
N THR A 223 0.49 -7.89 -24.31
CA THR A 223 -0.43 -9.01 -24.00
C THR A 223 -1.66 -8.55 -23.17
N SER A 224 -2.90 -8.73 -23.69
CA SER A 224 -4.16 -8.41 -22.97
C SER A 224 -4.91 -9.66 -22.52
N GLY A 225 -5.16 -9.79 -21.20
CA GLY A 225 -5.85 -10.94 -20.60
C GLY A 225 -5.29 -11.37 -19.23
N LEU A 226 -4.82 -10.43 -18.44
CA LEU A 226 -4.59 -10.50 -17.02
C LEU A 226 -4.71 -9.04 -16.55
N VAL A 227 -5.11 -8.78 -15.32
CA VAL A 227 -4.64 -7.54 -14.69
C VAL A 227 -3.12 -7.64 -14.77
N ILE A 228 -2.48 -6.94 -15.72
CA ILE A 228 -1.10 -6.54 -15.53
C ILE A 228 -1.20 -5.46 -14.47
N THR A 229 -1.33 -5.89 -13.23
CA THR A 229 -0.54 -5.21 -12.22
C THR A 229 0.88 -5.51 -12.66
N ASP A 230 1.70 -4.47 -12.80
CA ASP A 230 3.12 -4.65 -12.51
C ASP A 230 3.22 -5.55 -11.27
N PRO A 231 4.20 -6.48 -11.19
CA PRO A 231 4.38 -7.17 -9.93
C PRO A 231 4.39 -6.09 -8.85
N PRO A 232 3.54 -6.18 -7.81
CA PRO A 232 3.42 -5.09 -6.85
C PRO A 232 4.82 -4.68 -6.45
N VAL A 233 5.14 -3.38 -6.56
CA VAL A 233 6.48 -2.90 -6.23
C VAL A 233 6.86 -3.54 -4.90
N PRO A 234 7.95 -4.34 -4.86
CA PRO A 234 8.23 -5.13 -3.69
C PRO A 234 8.21 -4.27 -2.43
N TYR A 235 7.47 -4.72 -1.43
CA TYR A 235 7.29 -3.99 -0.19
C TYR A 235 8.66 -3.61 0.39
N ALA A 236 8.84 -2.31 0.59
CA ALA A 236 10.11 -1.71 0.98
C ALA A 236 9.94 -0.70 2.14
N SER A 237 8.78 -0.63 2.78
CA SER A 237 8.45 0.38 3.80
C SER A 237 8.54 -0.16 5.24
N GLY A 238 8.25 0.70 6.22
CA GLY A 238 8.19 0.30 7.63
C GLY A 238 9.54 0.29 8.35
N PRO A 239 9.57 -0.22 9.60
CA PRO A 239 10.72 -0.15 10.51
C PRO A 239 11.94 -0.96 10.05
N LEU A 240 11.78 -2.00 9.21
CA LEU A 240 12.91 -2.76 8.69
C LEU A 240 13.85 -1.90 7.82
N ARG A 241 13.29 -0.95 7.06
CA ARG A 241 14.05 -0.15 6.10
C ARG A 241 15.17 0.68 6.75
N PRO A 242 14.92 1.54 7.76
CA PRO A 242 15.99 2.29 8.40
C PRO A 242 17.01 1.39 9.10
N LEU A 243 16.63 0.19 9.56
CA LEU A 243 17.57 -0.78 10.13
C LEU A 243 18.56 -1.26 9.06
N VAL A 244 18.06 -1.71 7.89
CA VAL A 244 18.90 -2.16 6.77
C VAL A 244 19.80 -1.03 6.24
N ALA A 245 19.26 0.20 6.15
CA ALA A 245 20.04 1.35 5.71
C ALA A 245 21.23 1.65 6.65
N ALA A 246 21.04 1.48 7.96
CA ALA A 246 22.07 1.72 8.97
C ALA A 246 23.09 0.57 9.11
N MET A 247 22.75 -0.64 8.67
CA MET A 247 23.67 -1.79 8.71
C MET A 247 24.91 -1.53 7.82
N PRO A 248 26.12 -1.85 8.28
CA PRO A 248 27.27 -1.98 7.41
C PRO A 248 27.06 -3.12 6.40
N GLU A 249 27.63 -3.00 5.20
CA GLU A 249 27.66 -4.12 4.26
C GLU A 249 28.43 -5.32 4.86
N LYS A 250 28.08 -6.53 4.41
CA LYS A 250 28.62 -7.80 4.88
C LYS A 250 28.38 -8.08 6.37
N THR A 251 27.27 -7.57 6.91
CA THR A 251 26.89 -7.79 8.32
C THR A 251 25.49 -8.35 8.47
N TRP A 252 25.23 -8.87 9.67
CA TRP A 252 23.99 -9.48 10.10
C TRP A 252 23.26 -8.61 11.12
N ALA A 253 21.93 -8.67 11.11
CA ALA A 253 21.08 -8.12 12.16
C ALA A 253 19.91 -9.06 12.45
N LYS A 254 19.61 -9.28 13.73
CA LYS A 254 18.35 -9.90 14.16
C LYS A 254 17.28 -8.83 14.25
N VAL A 255 16.15 -9.03 13.58
CA VAL A 255 15.16 -7.97 13.37
C VAL A 255 13.80 -8.22 14.01
N ASN A 256 13.47 -9.43 14.48
CA ASN A 256 12.19 -9.67 15.15
C ASN A 256 12.14 -9.12 16.59
N THR A 257 11.00 -8.57 16.99
CA THR A 257 10.80 -7.92 18.30
C THR A 257 10.04 -8.79 19.31
N ASN A 258 9.20 -9.72 18.84
CA ASN A 258 8.58 -10.76 19.67
C ASN A 258 9.09 -12.16 19.28
N SER A 259 8.81 -13.15 20.12
CA SER A 259 9.11 -14.55 19.83
C SER A 259 8.03 -15.17 18.97
N PHE A 260 8.40 -16.11 18.09
CA PHE A 260 7.46 -16.97 17.37
C PHE A 260 6.51 -17.70 18.32
N SER A 261 7.02 -18.17 19.46
CA SER A 261 6.21 -18.82 20.52
C SER A 261 5.10 -17.95 21.09
N ALA A 262 5.22 -16.62 21.05
CA ALA A 262 4.15 -15.71 21.47
C ALA A 262 2.95 -15.71 20.51
N ALA A 263 3.15 -16.10 19.25
CA ALA A 263 2.09 -16.15 18.23
C ALA A 263 1.38 -17.51 18.14
N TRP A 264 1.93 -18.56 18.75
CA TRP A 264 1.45 -19.94 18.60
C TRP A 264 -0.05 -20.08 18.84
N ALA A 265 -0.70 -20.93 18.03
CA ALA A 265 -2.07 -21.36 18.29
C ALA A 265 -2.20 -21.86 19.74
N PRO A 266 -3.28 -21.55 20.47
CA PRO A 266 -3.51 -22.09 21.82
C PRO A 266 -3.44 -23.62 21.84
N ALA A 267 -2.95 -24.22 22.92
CA ALA A 267 -2.69 -25.66 22.99
C ALA A 267 -3.98 -26.49 22.82
N GLU A 268 -5.08 -26.03 23.40
CA GLU A 268 -6.42 -26.58 23.28
C GLU A 268 -6.91 -26.64 21.82
N LEU A 269 -6.40 -25.78 20.95
CA LEU A 269 -6.77 -25.67 19.53
C LEU A 269 -5.77 -26.35 18.58
N ARG A 270 -4.80 -27.13 19.09
CA ARG A 270 -3.82 -27.86 18.27
C ARG A 270 -4.22 -29.33 18.06
N PRO A 271 -4.14 -29.84 16.82
CA PRO A 271 -4.41 -31.25 16.55
C PRO A 271 -3.33 -32.10 17.21
N LEU A 272 -3.73 -33.21 17.83
CA LEU A 272 -2.79 -34.04 18.58
C LEU A 272 -1.80 -34.76 17.65
N TYR A 273 -0.58 -34.96 18.15
CA TYR A 273 0.37 -35.92 17.63
C TYR A 273 0.26 -37.19 18.46
N GLY A 274 -0.48 -38.19 17.95
CA GLY A 274 -0.84 -39.35 18.76
C GLY A 274 -1.60 -38.92 20.02
N ALA A 275 -1.04 -39.21 21.20
CA ALA A 275 -1.61 -38.76 22.49
C ALA A 275 -1.04 -37.42 23.00
N GLY A 276 -0.02 -36.87 22.33
CA GLY A 276 0.68 -35.67 22.77
C GLY A 276 0.19 -34.40 22.07
N ASN A 277 0.28 -33.26 22.75
CA ASN A 277 0.01 -31.94 22.18
C ASN A 277 1.30 -31.36 21.59
N PRO A 278 1.45 -31.28 20.26
CA PRO A 278 2.70 -30.84 19.66
C PRO A 278 2.84 -29.30 19.71
N THR A 279 4.08 -28.82 19.78
CA THR A 279 4.37 -27.38 19.76
C THR A 279 4.65 -26.90 18.33
N PRO A 280 4.13 -25.72 17.92
CA PRO A 280 4.42 -25.16 16.60
C PRO A 280 5.90 -24.86 16.33
N SER A 281 6.79 -24.94 17.34
CA SER A 281 8.24 -24.87 17.14
C SER A 281 8.76 -25.83 16.06
N LYS A 282 8.08 -26.97 15.89
CA LYS A 282 8.43 -27.97 14.87
C LYS A 282 8.29 -27.46 13.44
N ILE A 283 7.51 -26.40 13.20
CA ILE A 283 7.40 -25.76 11.88
C ILE A 283 8.77 -25.22 11.44
N ILE A 284 9.53 -24.60 12.35
CA ILE A 284 10.88 -24.09 12.09
C ILE A 284 11.92 -25.20 12.27
N GLU A 285 11.86 -25.97 13.36
CA GLU A 285 12.88 -26.98 13.69
C GLU A 285 13.02 -28.08 12.64
N ALA A 286 11.93 -28.48 11.98
CA ALA A 286 11.96 -29.57 11.02
C ALA A 286 12.62 -29.19 9.68
N TRP A 287 12.61 -30.13 8.74
CA TRP A 287 12.99 -29.93 7.34
C TRP A 287 11.96 -29.06 6.62
N SER A 288 11.84 -27.80 7.01
CA SER A 288 10.92 -26.81 6.45
C SER A 288 11.67 -25.60 5.91
N GLY A 289 10.97 -24.79 5.12
CA GLY A 289 11.41 -23.48 4.64
C GLY A 289 10.29 -22.44 4.75
N PHE A 290 10.59 -21.20 4.38
CA PHE A 290 9.62 -20.11 4.33
C PHE A 290 9.48 -19.56 2.91
N ALA A 291 8.44 -18.75 2.71
CA ALA A 291 8.30 -17.91 1.53
C ALA A 291 8.26 -16.43 1.92
N TRP A 292 8.80 -15.56 1.06
CA TRP A 292 8.73 -14.12 1.23
C TRP A 292 7.58 -13.55 0.40
N ASP A 293 6.55 -13.06 1.07
CA ASP A 293 5.48 -12.25 0.47
C ASP A 293 6.02 -10.86 0.16
N SER A 294 6.48 -10.69 -1.08
CA SER A 294 6.98 -9.41 -1.56
C SER A 294 5.92 -8.33 -1.70
N ASN A 295 4.62 -8.67 -1.68
CA ASN A 295 3.55 -7.68 -1.81
C ASN A 295 3.29 -6.98 -0.47
N ARG A 296 3.44 -7.72 0.64
CA ARG A 296 3.13 -7.24 2.00
C ARG A 296 4.35 -7.03 2.88
N GLY A 297 5.50 -7.59 2.50
CA GLY A 297 6.72 -7.58 3.31
C GLY A 297 6.67 -8.61 4.45
N ASP A 298 6.08 -9.77 4.19
CA ASP A 298 5.85 -10.79 5.20
C ASP A 298 6.66 -12.05 4.90
N LEU A 299 7.39 -12.59 5.87
CA LEU A 299 7.87 -13.97 5.84
C LEU A 299 6.70 -14.87 6.25
N ILE A 300 6.36 -15.89 5.46
CA ILE A 300 5.26 -16.84 5.74
C ILE A 300 5.80 -18.25 5.92
N ILE A 301 5.38 -18.92 7.00
CA ILE A 301 5.73 -20.31 7.30
C ILE A 301 4.52 -21.22 7.46
N TYR A 302 4.72 -22.44 6.98
CA TYR A 302 3.84 -23.58 7.06
C TYR A 302 4.70 -24.85 6.98
N GLY A 303 4.39 -25.87 7.77
CA GLY A 303 5.09 -27.15 7.71
C GLY A 303 5.25 -27.83 9.05
N GLY A 304 6.36 -28.54 9.24
CA GLY A 304 6.65 -29.32 10.45
C GLY A 304 6.45 -30.81 10.25
N GLY A 305 5.30 -31.25 9.73
CA GLY A 305 5.02 -32.55 9.08
C GLY A 305 5.62 -33.84 9.65
N HIS A 306 5.58 -34.89 8.81
CA HIS A 306 6.09 -36.25 9.04
C HIS A 306 6.00 -36.69 10.52
N ALA A 307 7.13 -36.87 11.20
CA ALA A 307 7.19 -37.34 12.59
C ALA A 307 7.29 -36.19 13.62
N ASN A 308 6.99 -34.95 13.25
CA ASN A 308 7.25 -33.78 14.10
C ASN A 308 6.00 -32.93 14.39
N TYR A 309 5.15 -32.64 13.39
CA TYR A 309 4.01 -31.74 13.59
C TYR A 309 2.79 -32.19 12.78
N SER A 310 1.62 -32.16 13.43
CA SER A 310 0.32 -32.55 12.87
C SER A 310 -0.48 -31.35 12.35
N GLY A 311 -0.25 -30.15 12.90
CA GLY A 311 -1.01 -28.94 12.59
C GLY A 311 -0.67 -28.32 11.23
N ASN A 312 -1.68 -27.75 10.60
CA ASN A 312 -1.57 -27.03 9.33
C ASN A 312 -1.76 -25.51 9.48
N ASP A 313 -1.57 -25.01 10.70
CA ASP A 313 -1.55 -23.59 11.03
C ASP A 313 -0.44 -22.85 10.28
N VAL A 314 -0.74 -21.59 9.94
CA VAL A 314 0.15 -20.69 9.18
C VAL A 314 0.52 -19.51 10.05
N TYR A 315 1.78 -19.09 9.98
CA TYR A 315 2.28 -17.89 10.67
C TYR A 315 3.01 -16.98 9.71
N ARG A 316 3.10 -15.72 10.09
CA ARG A 316 3.93 -14.74 9.40
C ARG A 316 4.76 -13.91 10.35
N TRP A 317 5.88 -13.41 9.87
CA TRP A 317 6.59 -12.28 10.46
C TRP A 317 6.49 -11.09 9.53
N ARG A 318 6.19 -9.90 10.05
CA ARG A 318 5.96 -8.71 9.21
C ARG A 318 7.10 -7.71 9.29
N ALA A 319 7.63 -7.28 8.16
CA ALA A 319 8.61 -6.18 8.12
C ALA A 319 8.02 -4.82 8.53
N SER A 320 6.70 -4.68 8.52
CA SER A 320 5.96 -3.47 8.92
C SER A 320 5.89 -3.25 10.43
N THR A 321 5.95 -4.32 11.23
CA THR A 321 5.86 -4.26 12.70
C THR A 321 7.06 -4.91 13.39
N LEU A 322 7.84 -5.71 12.65
CA LEU A 322 8.90 -6.58 13.14
C LEU A 322 8.40 -7.72 14.04
N GLU A 323 7.11 -8.04 13.99
CA GLU A 323 6.47 -9.03 14.87
C GLU A 323 6.00 -10.27 14.11
N TRP A 324 6.07 -11.41 14.80
CA TRP A 324 5.38 -12.65 14.49
C TRP A 324 3.90 -12.57 14.82
N GLU A 325 3.08 -13.09 13.91
CA GLU A 325 1.64 -13.19 14.02
C GLU A 325 1.17 -14.55 13.48
N ARG A 326 0.04 -15.03 13.99
CA ARG A 326 -0.67 -16.17 13.42
C ARG A 326 -1.54 -15.72 12.25
N CYS A 327 -1.49 -16.46 11.14
CA CYS A 327 -2.34 -16.22 9.97
C CYS A 327 -3.60 -17.08 9.97
N SER A 328 -3.57 -18.24 10.62
CA SER A 328 -4.73 -19.12 10.77
C SER A 328 -4.56 -20.09 11.93
N LEU A 329 -5.67 -20.51 12.53
CA LEU A 329 -5.75 -21.68 13.38
C LEU A 329 -5.68 -22.96 12.52
N PRO A 330 -5.16 -24.07 13.08
CA PRO A 330 -5.10 -25.33 12.35
C PRO A 330 -6.48 -25.99 12.30
N SER A 331 -6.72 -26.75 11.23
CA SER A 331 -7.78 -27.75 11.19
C SER A 331 -7.41 -28.94 12.09
N GLU A 332 -8.42 -29.56 12.68
CA GLU A 332 -8.30 -30.92 13.20
C GLU A 332 -7.95 -31.87 12.05
N ILE A 333 -7.24 -32.95 12.37
CA ILE A 333 -6.83 -33.94 11.39
C ILE A 333 -7.50 -35.29 11.66
N GLU A 334 -7.70 -36.05 10.59
CA GLU A 334 -8.22 -37.40 10.66
C GLU A 334 -7.33 -38.38 9.90
N LEU A 335 -7.28 -39.62 10.40
CA LEU A 335 -6.72 -40.73 9.63
C LEU A 335 -7.67 -41.03 8.47
N VAL A 336 -7.11 -41.10 7.25
CA VAL A 336 -7.90 -41.52 6.09
C VAL A 336 -8.29 -43.00 6.28
N PRO A 337 -9.59 -43.35 6.19
CA PRO A 337 -10.05 -44.74 6.37
C PRO A 337 -9.27 -45.75 5.52
N ASP A 338 -8.98 -46.91 6.10
CA ASP A 338 -8.22 -48.02 5.50
C ASP A 338 -6.80 -47.68 4.99
N SER A 339 -6.28 -46.50 5.32
CA SER A 339 -4.86 -46.18 5.26
C SER A 339 -4.21 -46.43 6.62
N SER A 340 -3.04 -47.08 6.65
CA SER A 340 -2.30 -47.29 7.89
C SER A 340 -1.50 -46.06 8.34
N ALA A 341 -1.38 -45.01 7.49
CA ALA A 341 -0.50 -43.89 7.80
C ALA A 341 -0.89 -42.51 7.22
N ALA A 342 -1.88 -42.42 6.32
CA ALA A 342 -2.23 -41.17 5.65
C ALA A 342 -3.23 -40.34 6.47
N TYR A 343 -2.92 -39.07 6.69
CA TYR A 343 -3.78 -38.11 7.38
C TYR A 343 -4.16 -36.97 6.44
N GLN A 344 -5.32 -36.38 6.70
CA GLN A 344 -5.82 -35.18 6.04
C GLN A 344 -6.49 -34.26 7.06
N ALA A 345 -6.76 -33.01 6.68
CA ALA A 345 -7.65 -32.14 7.45
C ALA A 345 -9.06 -32.76 7.53
N ILE A 346 -9.76 -32.57 8.64
CA ILE A 346 -11.08 -33.18 8.90
C ILE A 346 -12.17 -32.71 7.92
N ASP A 347 -12.01 -31.52 7.35
CA ASP A 347 -12.85 -30.98 6.28
C ASP A 347 -12.38 -31.40 4.88
N GLY A 348 -11.38 -32.28 4.79
CA GLY A 348 -10.92 -32.90 3.57
C GLY A 348 -9.80 -32.13 2.86
N ALA A 349 -9.04 -32.88 2.05
CA ALA A 349 -7.86 -32.39 1.34
C ALA A 349 -8.12 -31.26 0.33
N GLN A 350 -9.36 -30.88 0.03
CA GLN A 350 -9.62 -29.73 -0.86
C GLN A 350 -9.62 -28.40 -0.09
N ASN A 351 -9.88 -28.45 1.22
CA ASN A 351 -10.10 -27.27 2.05
C ASN A 351 -8.89 -26.86 2.90
N ALA A 352 -8.02 -27.81 3.24
CA ALA A 352 -6.74 -27.51 3.87
C ALA A 352 -5.73 -28.66 3.69
N PRO A 353 -4.43 -28.38 3.59
CA PRO A 353 -3.40 -29.41 3.51
C PRO A 353 -3.15 -30.08 4.87
N ALA A 354 -2.63 -31.31 4.87
CA ALA A 354 -1.97 -31.89 6.03
C ALA A 354 -0.55 -31.33 6.17
N SER A 355 -0.02 -31.18 7.39
CA SER A 355 1.34 -30.67 7.62
C SER A 355 2.44 -31.45 6.87
N ALA A 356 3.54 -30.81 6.48
CA ALA A 356 4.65 -31.47 5.77
C ALA A 356 6.04 -30.92 6.15
N HIS A 357 7.09 -31.75 6.02
CA HIS A 357 8.47 -31.28 5.85
C HIS A 357 8.55 -30.58 4.50
N THR A 358 8.61 -29.25 4.48
CA THR A 358 8.54 -28.47 3.23
C THR A 358 9.88 -28.25 2.55
N TYR A 359 11.02 -28.60 3.14
CA TYR A 359 12.37 -28.39 2.57
C TYR A 359 12.53 -26.99 1.96
N SER A 360 12.67 -26.89 0.62
CA SER A 360 12.66 -25.64 -0.14
C SER A 360 11.45 -25.55 -1.08
N ASN A 361 10.26 -25.91 -0.58
CA ASN A 361 9.01 -26.05 -1.36
C ASN A 361 7.92 -25.03 -1.01
N ASN A 362 8.22 -24.13 -0.07
CA ASN A 362 7.41 -22.96 0.22
C ASN A 362 7.93 -21.80 -0.66
N THR A 363 7.05 -21.23 -1.48
CA THR A 363 7.36 -20.10 -2.36
C THR A 363 6.17 -19.15 -2.43
N PHE A 364 6.42 -17.87 -2.71
CA PHE A 364 5.35 -16.89 -2.88
C PHE A 364 5.25 -16.53 -4.36
N LEU A 365 4.02 -16.29 -4.81
CA LEU A 365 3.67 -15.97 -6.18
C LEU A 365 3.14 -14.53 -6.21
N PRO A 366 3.99 -13.51 -6.46
CA PRO A 366 3.61 -12.11 -6.30
C PRO A 366 2.49 -11.64 -7.22
N ARG A 367 2.38 -12.18 -8.44
CA ARG A 367 1.34 -11.77 -9.40
C ARG A 367 0.00 -12.42 -9.09
N LEU A 368 0.03 -13.67 -8.64
CA LEU A 368 -1.16 -14.37 -8.17
C LEU A 368 -1.55 -13.98 -6.74
N ASP A 369 -0.65 -13.31 -6.03
CA ASP A 369 -0.79 -12.94 -4.63
C ASP A 369 -1.09 -14.15 -3.73
N ARG A 370 -0.33 -15.25 -3.91
CA ARG A 370 -0.54 -16.51 -3.18
C ARG A 370 0.75 -17.08 -2.63
N PHE A 371 0.65 -17.63 -1.42
CA PHE A 371 1.66 -18.53 -0.87
C PHE A 371 1.42 -19.94 -1.42
N LEU A 372 2.44 -20.54 -2.02
CA LEU A 372 2.40 -21.87 -2.61
C LEU A 372 3.20 -22.85 -1.74
N ALA A 373 2.54 -23.94 -1.36
CA ALA A 373 3.15 -25.09 -0.70
C ALA A 373 3.03 -26.34 -1.59
N PHE A 374 4.15 -26.79 -2.17
CA PHE A 374 4.19 -28.10 -2.82
C PHE A 374 4.23 -29.27 -1.82
N GLY A 375 4.47 -28.96 -0.55
CA GLY A 375 4.58 -29.95 0.52
C GLY A 375 5.95 -30.60 0.57
N GLY A 376 5.95 -31.89 0.86
CA GLY A 376 7.15 -32.70 1.01
C GLY A 376 6.81 -33.95 1.80
N ALA A 377 7.52 -34.25 2.89
CA ALA A 377 7.21 -35.41 3.73
C ALA A 377 6.03 -35.10 4.67
N VAL A 378 4.83 -35.52 4.29
CA VAL A 378 3.56 -35.22 4.98
C VAL A 378 3.46 -35.93 6.32
N TYR A 379 2.71 -35.33 7.25
CA TYR A 379 2.41 -35.85 8.58
C TYR A 379 2.12 -37.35 8.58
N ASN A 380 2.79 -38.03 9.51
CA ASN A 380 2.77 -39.47 9.78
C ASN A 380 3.31 -40.38 8.65
N SER A 381 2.91 -40.17 7.39
CA SER A 381 3.31 -41.04 6.28
C SER A 381 4.74 -40.78 5.77
N GLY A 382 5.26 -39.55 5.94
CA GLY A 382 6.50 -39.11 5.31
C GLY A 382 6.46 -39.07 3.78
N SER A 383 5.26 -39.20 3.19
CA SER A 383 5.02 -39.29 1.75
C SER A 383 4.41 -38.00 1.21
N HIS A 384 3.97 -37.99 -0.04
CA HIS A 384 3.31 -36.86 -0.72
C HIS A 384 1.90 -36.61 -0.18
N PHE A 385 1.33 -35.43 -0.49
CA PHE A 385 -0.07 -35.15 -0.18
C PHE A 385 -1.01 -36.13 -0.85
N VAL A 386 -2.04 -36.54 -0.09
CA VAL A 386 -3.08 -37.45 -0.55
C VAL A 386 -4.47 -36.85 -0.36
N ALA A 387 -5.40 -37.26 -1.22
CA ALA A 387 -6.83 -37.00 -1.13
C ALA A 387 -7.60 -38.31 -1.34
N ARG A 388 -8.85 -38.39 -0.88
CA ARG A 388 -9.76 -39.51 -1.17
C ARG A 388 -10.14 -39.51 -2.66
N ASP A 389 -10.20 -40.68 -3.29
CA ASP A 389 -10.41 -40.83 -4.73
C ASP A 389 -11.81 -41.34 -5.11
N GLY A 390 -12.87 -40.60 -4.76
CA GLY A 390 -14.27 -40.94 -5.10
C GLY A 390 -14.85 -42.16 -4.39
N ASP A 391 -14.06 -43.22 -4.20
CA ASP A 391 -14.28 -44.33 -3.28
C ASP A 391 -13.68 -43.97 -1.91
N PRO A 392 -14.46 -44.05 -0.81
CA PRO A 392 -14.01 -43.73 0.54
C PRO A 392 -12.83 -44.59 1.04
N LEU A 393 -12.49 -45.69 0.37
CA LEU A 393 -11.42 -46.61 0.74
C LEU A 393 -10.15 -46.48 -0.12
N THR A 394 -10.13 -45.57 -1.09
CA THR A 394 -8.97 -45.36 -1.97
C THR A 394 -8.42 -43.95 -1.86
N THR A 395 -7.09 -43.83 -1.91
CA THR A 395 -6.38 -42.55 -1.90
C THR A 395 -5.66 -42.32 -3.22
N ARG A 396 -5.59 -41.05 -3.61
CA ARG A 396 -4.78 -40.57 -4.73
C ARG A 396 -3.90 -39.40 -4.31
N ARG A 397 -2.93 -39.07 -5.14
CA ARG A 397 -2.06 -37.90 -4.92
C ARG A 397 -2.83 -36.60 -5.15
N THR A 398 -2.40 -35.54 -4.49
CA THR A 398 -3.01 -34.21 -4.63
C THR A 398 -1.98 -33.09 -4.45
N GLY A 399 -2.43 -31.83 -4.33
CA GLY A 399 -1.60 -30.64 -4.26
C GLY A 399 -1.21 -30.10 -5.64
N PRO A 400 -0.29 -29.12 -5.70
CA PRO A 400 0.15 -28.31 -4.57
C PRO A 400 -0.98 -27.42 -4.02
N TYR A 401 -0.76 -26.79 -2.87
CA TYR A 401 -1.76 -25.94 -2.22
C TYR A 401 -1.38 -24.47 -2.31
N LEU A 402 -2.37 -23.62 -2.51
CA LEU A 402 -2.26 -22.17 -2.44
C LEU A 402 -2.94 -21.68 -1.15
N PHE A 403 -2.25 -20.84 -0.38
CA PHE A 403 -2.83 -20.06 0.70
C PHE A 403 -2.99 -18.61 0.24
N ASP A 404 -4.10 -17.98 0.61
CA ASP A 404 -4.42 -16.58 0.33
C ASP A 404 -4.11 -15.71 1.56
N PRO A 405 -2.96 -14.99 1.59
CA PRO A 405 -2.61 -14.15 2.72
C PRO A 405 -3.55 -12.96 2.92
N GLY A 406 -4.33 -12.58 1.90
CA GLY A 406 -5.35 -11.54 2.00
C GLY A 406 -6.54 -11.94 2.88
N LYS A 407 -6.74 -13.25 3.10
CA LYS A 407 -7.77 -13.80 4.00
C LYS A 407 -7.24 -14.15 5.39
N ALA A 408 -5.95 -13.94 5.66
CA ALA A 408 -5.33 -14.32 6.92
C ALA A 408 -6.01 -13.65 8.12
N ASP A 409 -6.37 -14.45 9.11
CA ASP A 409 -7.11 -14.04 10.31
C ASP A 409 -6.69 -14.98 11.47
N PRO A 410 -6.06 -14.45 12.54
CA PRO A 410 -5.49 -15.25 13.62
C PRO A 410 -6.51 -16.07 14.40
N ASP A 411 -7.79 -15.71 14.33
CA ASP A 411 -8.87 -16.30 15.12
C ASP A 411 -9.78 -17.22 14.30
N LYS A 412 -9.48 -17.40 13.01
CA LYS A 412 -10.19 -18.32 12.11
C LYS A 412 -9.36 -19.54 11.75
N VAL A 413 -10.05 -20.66 11.54
CA VAL A 413 -9.41 -21.87 10.99
C VAL A 413 -9.15 -21.70 9.51
N GLY A 414 -7.97 -22.13 9.03
CA GLY A 414 -7.58 -21.96 7.63
C GLY A 414 -8.53 -22.64 6.64
N GLY A 415 -9.18 -23.72 7.05
CA GLY A 415 -10.20 -24.44 6.29
C GLY A 415 -11.62 -23.87 6.48
N THR A 416 -12.60 -24.78 6.55
CA THR A 416 -14.03 -24.47 6.66
C THR A 416 -14.53 -24.35 8.11
N THR A 417 -15.69 -23.72 8.31
CA THR A 417 -16.28 -23.54 9.65
C THR A 417 -16.54 -24.90 10.32
N GLY A 418 -16.09 -25.03 11.56
CA GLY A 418 -16.21 -26.27 12.35
C GLY A 418 -15.07 -27.27 12.14
N SER A 419 -14.07 -26.96 11.29
CA SER A 419 -12.93 -27.85 11.09
C SER A 419 -11.79 -27.65 12.10
N HIS A 420 -11.88 -26.68 13.00
CA HIS A 420 -10.92 -26.49 14.10
C HIS A 420 -10.97 -27.63 15.11
N VAL A 421 -9.94 -27.70 15.95
CA VAL A 421 -9.83 -28.67 17.04
C VAL A 421 -10.86 -28.38 18.12
N GLN A 422 -11.66 -29.39 18.48
CA GLN A 422 -12.77 -29.27 19.44
C GLN A 422 -12.60 -30.16 20.68
N ARG A 423 -11.39 -30.63 20.95
CA ARG A 423 -11.07 -31.57 22.04
C ARG A 423 -11.48 -31.06 23.43
N GLU A 424 -11.31 -29.75 23.67
CA GLU A 424 -11.52 -29.12 24.98
C GLU A 424 -12.77 -28.23 25.03
N GLY A 425 -13.50 -28.12 23.91
CA GLY A 425 -14.70 -27.31 23.77
C GLY A 425 -15.13 -27.18 22.31
N ALA A 426 -16.37 -26.74 22.07
CA ALA A 426 -16.88 -26.58 20.71
C ALA A 426 -16.37 -25.30 20.02
N TYR A 427 -16.02 -24.26 20.79
CA TYR A 427 -15.56 -22.94 20.32
C TYR A 427 -16.36 -22.40 19.11
N PRO A 428 -17.69 -22.21 19.24
CA PRO A 428 -18.55 -21.81 18.12
C PRO A 428 -18.21 -20.44 17.51
N GLU A 429 -17.45 -19.61 18.21
CA GLU A 429 -16.91 -18.35 17.73
C GLU A 429 -15.81 -18.52 16.66
N ILE A 430 -15.15 -19.68 16.60
CA ILE A 430 -14.14 -19.99 15.59
C ILE A 430 -14.84 -20.38 14.29
N VAL A 431 -14.70 -19.53 13.28
CA VAL A 431 -15.27 -19.74 11.94
C VAL A 431 -14.18 -20.05 10.91
N GLY A 432 -14.59 -20.61 9.78
CA GLY A 432 -13.70 -20.91 8.65
C GLY A 432 -13.26 -19.66 7.92
N GLY A 433 -11.98 -19.60 7.56
CA GLY A 433 -11.39 -18.54 6.75
C GLY A 433 -11.31 -18.87 5.25
N GLU A 434 -11.48 -20.14 4.86
CA GLU A 434 -11.38 -20.60 3.47
C GLU A 434 -10.12 -20.05 2.78
N MET A 435 -8.99 -20.16 3.50
CA MET A 435 -7.73 -19.53 3.16
C MET A 435 -6.88 -20.39 2.25
N TRP A 436 -7.09 -21.71 2.27
CA TRP A 436 -6.40 -22.67 1.42
C TRP A 436 -7.22 -23.04 0.18
N GLY A 437 -6.53 -23.32 -0.92
CA GLY A 437 -7.08 -23.93 -2.12
C GLY A 437 -6.13 -24.98 -2.67
N ASN A 438 -6.66 -26.16 -2.98
CA ASN A 438 -5.88 -27.25 -3.56
C ASN A 438 -5.91 -27.18 -5.09
N ARG A 439 -4.74 -27.15 -5.74
CA ARG A 439 -4.65 -27.21 -7.21
C ARG A 439 -4.98 -28.58 -7.75
N ASP A 440 -4.74 -29.60 -6.94
CA ASP A 440 -5.04 -30.99 -7.22
C ASP A 440 -4.61 -31.44 -8.62
N TRP A 441 -3.36 -31.16 -8.95
CA TRP A 441 -2.77 -31.33 -10.28
C TRP A 441 -2.86 -32.75 -10.85
N TRP A 442 -3.02 -33.75 -9.99
CA TRP A 442 -3.16 -35.14 -10.37
C TRP A 442 -4.50 -35.35 -11.08
N ALA A 443 -5.55 -34.69 -10.60
CA ALA A 443 -6.87 -34.72 -11.22
C ALA A 443 -6.97 -33.74 -12.40
N ASN A 444 -6.25 -32.61 -12.35
CA ASN A 444 -6.55 -31.46 -13.21
C ASN A 444 -5.52 -31.17 -14.32
N ALA A 445 -4.22 -31.41 -14.10
CA ALA A 445 -3.18 -30.74 -14.89
C ALA A 445 -2.03 -31.64 -15.38
N SER A 446 -1.91 -32.87 -14.89
CA SER A 446 -0.78 -33.74 -15.29
C SER A 446 -1.21 -35.15 -15.64
N THR A 447 -0.81 -35.61 -16.84
CA THR A 447 -0.72 -37.05 -17.16
C THR A 447 0.53 -37.69 -16.55
N LEU A 448 1.41 -36.87 -15.96
CA LEU A 448 2.68 -37.25 -15.38
C LEU A 448 2.48 -37.61 -13.91
N GLN A 449 2.77 -38.86 -13.54
CA GLN A 449 2.62 -39.33 -12.16
C GLN A 449 3.75 -38.82 -11.24
N LEU A 450 3.77 -37.52 -10.95
CA LEU A 450 4.85 -36.87 -10.20
C LEU A 450 4.83 -37.24 -8.71
N VAL A 451 6.02 -37.40 -8.12
CA VAL A 451 6.25 -37.51 -6.67
C VAL A 451 7.14 -36.37 -6.21
N HIS A 452 6.70 -35.65 -5.18
CA HIS A 452 7.41 -34.51 -4.61
C HIS A 452 7.43 -34.63 -3.08
N VAL A 453 8.54 -35.13 -2.53
CA VAL A 453 8.73 -35.37 -1.07
C VAL A 453 9.99 -34.70 -0.55
N ASN A 454 11.08 -34.71 -1.32
CA ASN A 454 12.33 -34.01 -1.01
C ASN A 454 12.52 -32.83 -1.96
N GLY A 455 11.47 -32.04 -2.16
CA GLY A 455 11.45 -31.08 -3.25
C GLY A 455 12.46 -29.93 -3.12
N VAL A 456 12.66 -29.27 -4.26
CA VAL A 456 13.27 -27.96 -4.35
C VAL A 456 12.42 -27.13 -5.30
N THR A 457 12.19 -25.86 -4.98
CA THR A 457 11.41 -24.93 -5.82
C THR A 457 12.09 -23.58 -5.94
N ALA A 458 11.98 -22.97 -7.11
CA ALA A 458 12.30 -21.56 -7.34
C ALA A 458 11.27 -20.94 -8.28
N ARG A 459 10.89 -19.70 -7.98
CA ARG A 459 9.94 -18.92 -8.79
C ARG A 459 10.68 -18.13 -9.85
N ALA A 460 10.06 -17.99 -11.02
CA ALA A 460 10.50 -17.17 -12.14
C ALA A 460 9.36 -16.26 -12.61
N ASP A 461 9.72 -15.04 -13.05
CA ASP A 461 8.83 -14.19 -13.84
C ASP A 461 9.06 -14.52 -15.31
N GLU A 462 8.04 -15.04 -16.00
CA GLU A 462 8.15 -15.29 -17.43
C GLU A 462 6.91 -14.77 -18.14
N PHE A 463 7.10 -13.81 -19.05
CA PHE A 463 6.02 -13.21 -19.85
C PHE A 463 4.85 -12.68 -19.00
N GLY A 464 5.17 -12.05 -17.86
CA GLY A 464 4.16 -11.49 -16.95
C GLY A 464 3.41 -12.54 -16.13
N LYS A 465 3.94 -13.75 -15.97
CA LYS A 465 3.32 -14.84 -15.20
C LYS A 465 4.25 -15.38 -14.13
N ASP A 466 3.65 -15.83 -13.03
CA ASP A 466 4.34 -16.63 -12.03
C ASP A 466 4.57 -18.05 -12.57
N VAL A 467 5.84 -18.39 -12.76
CA VAL A 467 6.31 -19.71 -13.19
C VAL A 467 7.10 -20.32 -12.06
N ILE A 468 6.94 -21.62 -11.85
CA ILE A 468 7.64 -22.35 -10.80
C ILE A 468 8.46 -23.47 -11.39
N TYR A 469 9.76 -23.42 -11.15
CA TYR A 469 10.67 -24.53 -11.40
C TYR A 469 10.76 -25.39 -10.15
N PHE A 470 10.59 -26.70 -10.32
CA PHE A 470 10.57 -27.61 -9.18
C PHE A 470 11.16 -28.98 -9.51
N GLY A 471 11.83 -29.57 -8.53
CA GLY A 471 12.38 -30.93 -8.61
C GLY A 471 11.31 -31.98 -8.26
N ALA A 472 11.06 -32.94 -9.14
CA ALA A 472 10.14 -34.05 -8.86
C ALA A 472 10.61 -35.37 -9.49
N ARG A 473 10.11 -36.49 -8.97
CA ARG A 473 10.35 -37.85 -9.51
C ARG A 473 9.18 -38.27 -10.39
N LEU A 474 9.44 -39.14 -11.37
CA LEU A 474 8.41 -39.73 -12.23
C LEU A 474 8.06 -41.13 -11.71
N GLY A 475 6.80 -41.33 -11.30
CA GLY A 475 6.32 -42.63 -10.82
C GLY A 475 7.07 -43.09 -9.57
N THR A 476 7.78 -44.22 -9.67
CA THR A 476 8.57 -44.81 -8.58
C THR A 476 10.08 -44.64 -8.77
N THR A 477 10.53 -43.81 -9.72
CA THR A 477 11.96 -43.56 -9.94
C THR A 477 12.56 -42.79 -8.77
N THR A 478 13.89 -42.87 -8.64
CA THR A 478 14.66 -42.09 -7.66
C THR A 478 15.11 -40.74 -8.19
N ASP A 479 15.13 -40.60 -9.52
CA ASP A 479 15.68 -39.46 -10.25
C ASP A 479 14.78 -38.22 -10.11
N GLN A 480 15.34 -37.15 -9.56
CA GLN A 480 14.61 -35.90 -9.35
C GLN A 480 14.86 -34.94 -10.51
N HIS A 481 14.08 -35.12 -11.57
CA HIS A 481 14.07 -34.27 -12.76
C HIS A 481 13.59 -32.85 -12.44
N LEU A 482 13.94 -31.89 -13.30
CA LEU A 482 13.44 -30.53 -13.20
C LEU A 482 12.16 -30.37 -14.04
N PHE A 483 11.14 -29.80 -13.43
CA PHE A 483 9.86 -29.48 -14.06
C PHE A 483 9.59 -27.99 -13.99
N ARG A 484 8.80 -27.51 -14.95
CA ARG A 484 8.26 -26.16 -15.00
C ARG A 484 6.76 -26.24 -14.88
N MET A 485 6.19 -25.55 -13.89
CA MET A 485 4.76 -25.35 -13.73
C MET A 485 4.41 -23.89 -14.00
N GLN A 486 3.34 -23.66 -14.75
CA GLN A 486 2.78 -22.34 -14.99
C GLN A 486 1.30 -22.39 -14.61
N ILE A 487 0.93 -21.58 -13.61
CA ILE A 487 -0.46 -21.39 -13.23
C ILE A 487 -1.05 -20.35 -14.18
N ASN A 488 -2.04 -20.75 -14.98
CA ASN A 488 -2.65 -19.86 -15.97
C ASN A 488 -3.92 -19.18 -15.47
N ASP A 489 -4.63 -19.83 -14.56
CA ASP A 489 -5.88 -19.33 -14.00
C ASP A 489 -5.99 -19.82 -12.56
N ILE A 490 -5.99 -18.88 -11.62
CA ILE A 490 -6.05 -19.21 -10.18
C ILE A 490 -7.35 -19.93 -9.81
N ASN A 491 -8.44 -19.68 -10.54
CA ASN A 491 -9.75 -20.26 -10.26
C ASN A 491 -9.99 -21.58 -11.01
N ASP A 492 -9.11 -21.92 -11.97
CA ASP A 492 -9.26 -23.12 -12.79
C ASP A 492 -7.94 -23.90 -12.91
N PRO A 493 -7.70 -24.91 -12.04
CA PRO A 493 -6.51 -25.75 -12.08
C PRO A 493 -6.35 -26.59 -13.34
N THR A 494 -7.40 -26.78 -14.14
CA THR A 494 -7.30 -27.57 -15.38
C THR A 494 -6.48 -26.85 -16.47
N LYS A 495 -6.25 -25.55 -16.30
CA LYS A 495 -5.46 -24.72 -17.21
C LYS A 495 -3.97 -24.67 -16.84
N ASP A 496 -3.57 -25.24 -15.72
CA ASP A 496 -2.16 -25.26 -15.31
C ASP A 496 -1.35 -26.10 -16.30
N LYS A 497 -0.14 -25.61 -16.65
CA LYS A 497 0.76 -26.31 -17.57
C LYS A 497 1.97 -26.82 -16.83
N ILE A 498 2.24 -28.12 -16.95
CA ILE A 498 3.38 -28.77 -16.32
C ILE A 498 4.15 -29.55 -17.37
N GLY A 499 5.47 -29.35 -17.42
CA GLY A 499 6.36 -30.05 -18.34
C GLY A 499 7.72 -30.31 -17.73
N ARG A 500 8.35 -31.42 -18.13
CA ARG A 500 9.75 -31.68 -17.79
C ARG A 500 10.64 -30.76 -18.62
N VAL A 501 11.57 -30.08 -17.94
CA VAL A 501 12.54 -29.15 -18.53
C VAL A 501 13.98 -29.50 -18.15
N GLY A 502 14.20 -30.55 -17.36
CA GLY A 502 15.56 -31.01 -17.06
C GLY A 502 15.61 -32.47 -16.67
N ILE A 503 16.71 -33.11 -17.05
CA ILE A 503 17.04 -34.49 -16.75
C ILE A 503 17.98 -34.53 -15.55
N TYR A 504 17.62 -35.31 -14.53
CA TYR A 504 18.51 -35.57 -13.43
C TYR A 504 19.69 -36.42 -13.91
N TRP A 505 20.90 -35.95 -13.62
CA TRP A 505 22.15 -36.68 -13.88
C TRP A 505 23.04 -36.72 -12.63
N SER A 506 22.97 -35.66 -11.81
CA SER A 506 23.70 -35.50 -10.56
C SER A 506 22.97 -34.56 -9.59
N GLY A 507 23.40 -34.54 -8.32
CA GLY A 507 22.92 -33.64 -7.28
C GLY A 507 22.17 -34.34 -6.15
N SER A 508 21.86 -33.61 -5.09
CA SER A 508 21.18 -34.17 -3.92
C SER A 508 19.65 -34.16 -4.10
N PRO A 509 18.95 -35.24 -3.75
CA PRO A 509 17.50 -35.26 -3.78
C PRO A 509 16.89 -34.35 -2.72
N GLN A 510 17.57 -34.01 -1.62
CA GLN A 510 17.14 -33.01 -0.61
C GLN A 510 18.07 -31.81 -0.72
N SER A 511 17.58 -30.64 -1.14
CA SER A 511 18.41 -29.45 -1.38
C SER A 511 17.58 -28.15 -1.40
N ALA A 512 18.25 -27.01 -1.36
CA ALA A 512 17.69 -25.72 -1.77
C ALA A 512 18.07 -25.41 -3.22
N GLY A 513 17.36 -24.47 -3.83
CA GLY A 513 17.50 -24.13 -5.24
C GLY A 513 17.03 -22.73 -5.54
N ALA A 514 17.57 -22.20 -6.62
CA ALA A 514 17.48 -20.81 -7.00
C ALA A 514 17.48 -20.67 -8.52
N TYR A 515 16.89 -19.58 -9.01
CA TYR A 515 16.75 -19.29 -10.44
C TYR A 515 17.48 -18.01 -10.80
N ASP A 516 18.38 -18.08 -11.78
CA ASP A 516 19.01 -16.95 -12.43
C ASP A 516 18.15 -16.55 -13.66
N PRO A 517 17.45 -15.41 -13.62
CA PRO A 517 16.58 -14.94 -14.71
C PRO A 517 17.34 -14.42 -15.93
N VAL A 518 18.61 -14.04 -15.77
CA VAL A 518 19.44 -13.43 -16.83
C VAL A 518 20.08 -14.53 -17.68
N ARG A 519 20.74 -15.49 -17.03
CA ARG A 519 21.39 -16.61 -17.71
C ARG A 519 20.44 -17.78 -17.98
N LYS A 520 19.22 -17.71 -17.45
CA LYS A 520 18.21 -18.77 -17.48
C LYS A 520 18.77 -20.07 -16.92
N VAL A 521 19.19 -20.03 -15.65
CA VAL A 521 19.78 -21.18 -14.95
C VAL A 521 18.94 -21.52 -13.74
N PHE A 522 18.62 -22.80 -13.57
CA PHE A 522 18.17 -23.31 -12.27
C PHE A 522 19.34 -24.01 -11.60
N ALA A 523 19.79 -23.49 -10.46
CA ALA A 523 20.84 -24.10 -9.65
C ALA A 523 20.25 -24.67 -8.35
N ARG A 524 20.88 -25.72 -7.84
CA ARG A 524 20.58 -26.31 -6.52
C ARG A 524 21.85 -26.75 -5.83
N ASN A 525 21.78 -26.97 -4.53
CA ASN A 525 22.89 -27.60 -3.81
C ASN A 525 23.19 -28.99 -4.39
N GLY A 526 24.47 -29.31 -4.52
CA GLY A 526 24.90 -30.64 -4.85
C GLY A 526 24.98 -31.55 -3.63
N GLY A 527 25.90 -32.51 -3.64
CA GLY A 527 25.97 -33.57 -2.64
C GLY A 527 27.13 -33.44 -1.65
N ASP A 528 28.24 -32.83 -2.07
CA ASP A 528 29.50 -32.87 -1.33
C ASP A 528 30.42 -31.69 -1.70
N SER A 529 31.58 -31.63 -1.03
CA SER A 529 32.58 -30.57 -1.20
C SER A 529 33.21 -30.51 -2.60
N THR A 530 33.13 -31.60 -3.38
CA THR A 530 33.64 -31.64 -4.75
C THR A 530 32.62 -31.15 -5.78
N THR A 531 31.34 -31.20 -5.40
CA THR A 531 30.18 -30.81 -6.22
C THR A 531 29.18 -29.99 -5.40
N PRO A 532 29.53 -28.77 -4.97
CA PRO A 532 28.68 -27.99 -4.07
C PRO A 532 27.41 -27.45 -4.73
N LEU A 533 27.44 -27.27 -6.06
CA LEU A 533 26.32 -26.82 -6.88
C LEU A 533 26.10 -27.77 -8.05
N VAL A 534 24.83 -27.93 -8.42
CA VAL A 534 24.40 -28.58 -9.65
C VAL A 534 23.41 -27.65 -10.33
N TYR A 535 23.47 -27.52 -11.65
CA TYR A 535 22.56 -26.65 -12.39
C TYR A 535 22.00 -27.29 -13.67
N TRP A 536 20.87 -26.74 -14.13
CA TRP A 536 20.35 -26.94 -15.48
C TRP A 536 20.40 -25.62 -16.24
N SER A 537 20.87 -25.66 -17.48
CA SER A 537 20.65 -24.55 -18.41
C SER A 537 19.21 -24.64 -18.91
N LEU A 538 18.47 -23.54 -18.84
CA LEU A 538 17.11 -23.47 -19.37
C LEU A 538 17.10 -22.91 -20.80
N THR A 539 18.28 -22.59 -21.34
CA THR A 539 18.49 -22.28 -22.76
C THR A 539 18.80 -23.57 -23.54
N GLY A 540 18.22 -23.71 -24.74
CA GLY A 540 18.46 -24.85 -25.63
C GLY A 540 17.44 -25.99 -25.55
N SER A 541 17.84 -27.19 -26.00
CA SER A 541 16.95 -28.36 -26.08
C SER A 541 16.59 -28.88 -24.69
N GLN A 542 15.29 -28.93 -24.39
CA GLN A 542 14.76 -29.47 -23.13
C GLN A 542 14.68 -31.00 -23.12
N VAL A 543 14.95 -31.67 -24.25
CA VAL A 543 14.86 -33.13 -24.37
C VAL A 543 16.08 -33.83 -23.78
N ASP A 544 17.27 -33.23 -23.91
CA ASP A 544 18.55 -33.81 -23.48
C ASP A 544 19.25 -32.97 -22.39
N ASN A 545 18.48 -32.11 -21.69
CA ASN A 545 19.00 -31.16 -20.72
C ASN A 545 19.42 -31.82 -19.40
N GLN A 546 20.58 -32.46 -19.37
CA GLN A 546 21.13 -33.08 -18.16
C GLN A 546 21.66 -32.04 -17.17
N SER A 547 21.49 -32.33 -15.88
CA SER A 547 22.08 -31.51 -14.82
C SER A 547 23.61 -31.55 -14.86
N VAL A 548 24.27 -30.41 -14.66
CA VAL A 548 25.73 -30.27 -14.68
C VAL A 548 26.25 -29.98 -13.27
N SER A 549 27.22 -30.78 -12.82
CA SER A 549 27.91 -30.52 -11.55
C SER A 549 28.97 -29.44 -11.70
N VAL A 550 28.98 -28.48 -10.77
CA VAL A 550 30.01 -27.45 -10.66
C VAL A 550 31.23 -28.03 -9.94
N SER A 551 32.40 -27.95 -10.56
CA SER A 551 33.65 -28.50 -10.03
C SER A 551 34.34 -27.53 -9.08
N THR A 552 34.92 -28.06 -7.98
CA THR A 552 35.80 -27.33 -7.06
C THR A 552 37.28 -27.66 -7.23
N ALA A 553 37.69 -28.12 -8.42
CA ALA A 553 39.05 -28.62 -8.63
C ALA A 553 40.14 -27.53 -8.62
N ALA A 554 39.82 -26.28 -8.93
CA ALA A 554 40.81 -25.20 -9.09
C ALA A 554 40.24 -23.81 -8.78
N GLY A 555 41.12 -22.82 -8.62
CA GLY A 555 40.77 -21.42 -8.37
C GLY A 555 40.07 -21.22 -7.03
N SER A 556 39.28 -20.15 -6.90
CA SER A 556 38.58 -19.84 -5.64
C SER A 556 37.54 -20.89 -5.24
N MET A 557 37.08 -21.74 -6.17
CA MET A 557 36.26 -22.89 -5.84
C MET A 557 37.02 -23.96 -5.04
N ALA A 558 38.33 -24.11 -5.26
CA ALA A 558 39.16 -24.99 -4.43
C ALA A 558 39.35 -24.40 -3.03
N ASP A 559 39.52 -23.08 -2.92
CA ASP A 559 39.60 -22.39 -1.63
C ASP A 559 38.30 -22.55 -0.83
N PHE A 560 37.15 -22.42 -1.48
CA PHE A 560 35.84 -22.72 -0.88
C PHE A 560 35.77 -24.16 -0.37
N ARG A 561 36.19 -25.14 -1.18
CA ARG A 561 36.18 -26.56 -0.79
C ARG A 561 37.02 -26.80 0.45
N ASP A 562 38.24 -26.26 0.47
CA ASP A 562 39.18 -26.46 1.57
C ASP A 562 38.68 -25.77 2.85
N TRP A 563 38.12 -24.56 2.73
CA TRP A 563 37.42 -23.88 3.83
C TRP A 563 36.24 -24.71 4.34
N TYR A 564 35.38 -25.22 3.45
CA TYR A 564 34.19 -25.98 3.84
C TYR A 564 34.56 -27.26 4.59
N LEU A 565 35.61 -27.96 4.15
CA LEU A 565 36.12 -29.16 4.81
C LEU A 565 36.61 -28.89 6.23
N ASP A 566 37.15 -27.69 6.51
CA ASP A 566 37.51 -27.26 7.86
C ASP A 566 36.26 -26.82 8.65
N TYR A 567 35.38 -26.02 8.04
CA TYR A 567 34.17 -25.49 8.66
C TYR A 567 33.24 -26.59 9.21
N ILE A 568 33.07 -27.68 8.46
CA ILE A 568 32.21 -28.80 8.87
C ILE A 568 32.77 -29.62 10.03
N VAL A 569 34.07 -29.52 10.35
CA VAL A 569 34.64 -30.16 11.55
C VAL A 569 34.03 -29.57 12.82
N GLY A 570 33.82 -28.25 12.85
CA GLY A 570 33.14 -27.55 13.93
C GLY A 570 31.61 -27.54 13.81
N ASN A 571 31.08 -27.72 12.60
CA ASN A 571 29.65 -27.60 12.29
C ASN A 571 29.16 -28.82 11.48
N PRO A 572 29.10 -30.02 12.08
CA PRO A 572 28.85 -31.26 11.33
C PRO A 572 27.46 -31.33 10.65
N ASP A 573 26.49 -30.54 11.12
CA ASP A 573 25.15 -30.47 10.53
C ASP A 573 25.05 -29.55 9.30
N ALA A 574 26.08 -28.73 9.05
CA ALA A 574 26.18 -27.80 7.92
C ALA A 574 26.55 -28.49 6.59
N THR A 575 25.97 -29.66 6.30
CA THR A 575 26.26 -30.39 5.05
C THR A 575 25.68 -29.64 3.84
N ILE A 576 26.44 -29.55 2.74
CA ILE A 576 26.08 -28.79 1.51
C ILE A 576 24.62 -28.96 1.08
N ASN A 577 24.07 -30.17 1.14
CA ASN A 577 22.71 -30.47 0.71
C ASN A 577 21.61 -29.93 1.66
N LYS A 578 21.99 -29.42 2.84
CA LYS A 578 21.10 -28.82 3.85
C LYS A 578 21.25 -27.31 3.97
N ILE A 579 22.20 -26.72 3.25
CA ILE A 579 22.51 -25.28 3.29
C ILE A 579 21.46 -24.48 2.51
N GLY A 580 21.23 -23.23 2.92
CA GLY A 580 20.35 -22.32 2.20
C GLY A 580 20.97 -21.86 0.89
N LEU A 581 20.16 -21.69 -0.16
CA LEU A 581 20.60 -21.20 -1.46
C LEU A 581 19.51 -20.31 -2.05
N ASP A 582 19.86 -19.09 -2.41
CA ASP A 582 19.01 -18.23 -3.23
C ASP A 582 19.85 -17.39 -4.20
N TYR A 583 19.21 -16.72 -5.15
CA TYR A 583 19.88 -15.91 -6.17
C TYR A 583 19.80 -14.42 -5.83
N ASP A 584 20.92 -13.72 -5.95
CA ASP A 584 21.01 -12.26 -5.91
C ASP A 584 20.84 -11.70 -7.33
N PRO A 585 19.68 -11.12 -7.69
CA PRO A 585 19.45 -10.56 -9.01
C PRO A 585 20.18 -9.23 -9.27
N VAL A 586 20.58 -8.50 -8.21
CA VAL A 586 21.28 -7.22 -8.34
C VAL A 586 22.75 -7.47 -8.69
N ARG A 587 23.37 -8.47 -8.06
CA ARG A 587 24.79 -8.80 -8.24
C ARG A 587 25.03 -10.01 -9.13
N GLY A 588 23.97 -10.67 -9.59
CA GLY A 588 24.00 -11.71 -10.60
C GLY A 588 24.70 -13.00 -10.17
N ASN A 589 24.54 -13.40 -8.91
CA ASN A 589 25.24 -14.54 -8.29
C ASN A 589 24.34 -15.36 -7.36
N PHE A 590 24.78 -16.57 -7.05
CA PHE A 590 24.10 -17.46 -6.10
C PHE A 590 24.72 -17.32 -4.71
N VAL A 591 23.91 -17.19 -3.68
CA VAL A 591 24.38 -16.97 -2.30
C VAL A 591 23.97 -18.13 -1.41
N MET A 592 24.97 -18.77 -0.80
CA MET A 592 24.80 -19.84 0.17
C MET A 592 24.92 -19.34 1.60
N TRP A 593 24.02 -19.78 2.46
CA TRP A 593 24.07 -19.52 3.90
C TRP A 593 24.13 -20.80 4.73
N PHE A 594 25.17 -20.91 5.54
CA PHE A 594 25.51 -22.11 6.31
C PHE A 594 24.83 -22.17 7.69
N GLY A 595 23.92 -21.25 8.01
CA GLY A 595 23.19 -21.20 9.29
C GLY A 595 23.89 -20.40 10.39
N GLY A 596 25.21 -20.20 10.29
CA GLY A 596 25.96 -19.31 11.19
C GLY A 596 26.25 -17.95 10.57
N GLU A 597 27.37 -17.35 10.93
CA GLU A 597 27.90 -16.15 10.26
C GLU A 597 28.26 -16.38 8.78
N ALA A 598 28.51 -17.65 8.40
CA ALA A 598 29.11 -18.00 7.12
C ALA A 598 28.17 -17.86 5.92
N VAL A 599 28.56 -16.95 5.02
CA VAL A 599 27.91 -16.69 3.72
C VAL A 599 28.95 -16.77 2.61
N TRP A 600 28.60 -17.44 1.52
CA TRP A 600 29.43 -17.56 0.33
C TRP A 600 28.65 -17.19 -0.93
N ARG A 601 29.28 -16.38 -1.78
CA ARG A 601 28.81 -16.01 -3.11
C ARG A 601 29.44 -16.91 -4.16
N PHE A 602 28.64 -17.34 -5.13
CA PHE A 602 29.05 -18.14 -6.28
C PHE A 602 28.62 -17.45 -7.58
N THR A 603 29.60 -16.99 -8.35
CA THR A 603 29.38 -16.30 -9.63
C THR A 603 29.53 -17.29 -10.79
N PRO A 604 28.52 -17.42 -11.67
CA PRO A 604 28.60 -18.30 -12.83
C PRO A 604 29.58 -17.78 -13.90
N PRO A 605 30.33 -18.65 -14.59
CA PRO A 605 31.13 -18.25 -15.74
C PRO A 605 30.24 -17.88 -16.93
N THR A 606 30.78 -17.09 -17.85
CA THR A 606 30.16 -16.77 -19.14
C THR A 606 31.16 -17.12 -20.26
N PRO A 607 30.89 -18.13 -21.11
CA PRO A 607 29.70 -18.99 -21.15
C PRO A 607 29.62 -19.97 -19.96
N LEU A 608 28.42 -20.51 -19.71
CA LEU A 608 28.19 -21.50 -18.65
C LEU A 608 29.00 -22.78 -18.92
N ALA A 609 29.64 -23.29 -17.88
CA ALA A 609 30.42 -24.52 -17.90
C ALA A 609 30.44 -25.17 -16.51
N SER A 610 30.97 -26.40 -16.42
CA SER A 610 31.22 -27.09 -15.13
C SER A 610 32.41 -26.50 -14.36
N THR A 611 33.26 -25.72 -15.02
CA THR A 611 34.45 -25.05 -14.46
C THR A 611 34.41 -23.55 -14.71
N GLY A 612 35.18 -22.76 -13.97
CA GLY A 612 35.27 -21.30 -14.14
C GLY A 612 34.30 -20.50 -13.26
N TRP A 613 33.53 -21.19 -12.42
CA TRP A 613 32.80 -20.54 -11.33
C TRP A 613 33.77 -19.88 -10.35
N VAL A 614 33.34 -18.78 -9.75
CA VAL A 614 34.10 -18.05 -8.74
C VAL A 614 33.33 -18.12 -7.43
N ALA A 615 33.97 -18.63 -6.38
CA ALA A 615 33.45 -18.59 -5.01
C ALA A 615 34.16 -17.48 -4.21
N GLU A 616 33.39 -16.71 -3.44
CA GLU A 616 33.90 -15.63 -2.59
C GLU A 616 33.20 -15.66 -1.23
N GLN A 617 33.97 -15.52 -0.16
CA GLN A 617 33.42 -15.45 1.19
C GLN A 617 32.93 -14.03 1.48
N GLU A 618 31.74 -13.92 2.09
CA GLU A 618 30.99 -12.67 2.21
C GLU A 618 30.87 -12.18 3.66
N ILE A 619 31.89 -12.41 4.51
CA ILE A 619 31.89 -12.03 5.93
C ILE A 619 32.89 -10.92 6.22
N THR A 620 32.57 -10.05 7.18
CA THR A 620 33.51 -9.15 7.85
C THR A 620 33.47 -9.33 9.37
N ASP A 621 34.62 -9.25 10.05
CA ASP A 621 34.80 -9.39 11.52
C ASP A 621 34.09 -8.31 12.38
N THR A 622 33.18 -7.52 11.80
CA THR A 622 32.60 -6.31 12.39
C THR A 622 31.11 -6.41 12.67
N SER A 623 30.46 -7.55 12.40
CA SER A 623 29.03 -7.73 12.66
C SER A 623 28.75 -7.71 14.18
N PRO A 624 27.89 -6.81 14.70
CA PRO A 624 27.61 -6.74 16.14
C PRO A 624 26.96 -8.01 16.71
N ALA A 625 26.21 -8.72 15.86
CA ALA A 625 25.59 -10.00 16.15
C ALA A 625 25.59 -10.85 14.88
N VAL A 626 25.56 -12.18 15.04
CA VAL A 626 25.49 -13.16 13.94
C VAL A 626 24.57 -14.32 14.32
N PRO A 627 23.93 -14.99 13.34
CA PRO A 627 23.23 -16.26 13.57
C PRO A 627 24.13 -17.29 14.25
N GLN A 628 23.53 -18.18 15.05
CA GLN A 628 24.25 -19.08 15.95
C GLN A 628 24.15 -20.55 15.51
N HIS A 629 23.77 -20.81 14.26
CA HIS A 629 23.63 -22.16 13.70
C HIS A 629 22.67 -23.05 14.50
N LYS A 630 21.52 -22.49 14.89
CA LYS A 630 20.52 -23.18 15.72
C LYS A 630 19.67 -24.21 14.95
N ASN A 631 19.70 -24.19 13.62
CA ASN A 631 18.93 -25.10 12.77
C ASN A 631 19.66 -26.41 12.45
N THR A 632 19.71 -27.35 13.38
CA THR A 632 20.46 -28.62 13.23
C THR A 632 19.89 -29.59 12.17
N THR A 633 18.62 -29.45 11.78
CA THR A 633 18.02 -30.28 10.72
C THR A 633 18.33 -29.80 9.31
N GLY A 634 18.80 -28.55 9.17
CA GLY A 634 19.13 -27.90 7.91
C GLY A 634 18.37 -26.59 7.67
N ILE A 635 18.97 -25.75 6.84
CA ILE A 635 18.45 -24.44 6.43
C ILE A 635 17.45 -24.62 5.29
N PHE A 636 17.81 -25.31 4.20
CA PHE A 636 16.97 -25.50 3.01
C PHE A 636 16.31 -24.18 2.52
N GLY A 637 14.97 -24.09 2.55
CA GLY A 637 14.22 -22.89 2.18
C GLY A 637 14.10 -21.84 3.28
N LYS A 638 14.89 -21.90 4.36
CA LYS A 638 14.97 -20.87 5.42
C LYS A 638 15.92 -19.71 5.05
N TRP A 639 16.21 -19.53 3.78
CA TRP A 639 17.10 -18.50 3.24
C TRP A 639 16.49 -17.94 1.95
N ARG A 640 16.21 -16.64 1.92
CA ARG A 640 15.61 -15.98 0.75
C ARG A 640 16.18 -14.59 0.50
N TYR A 641 16.37 -14.22 -0.76
CA TYR A 641 16.58 -12.83 -1.15
C TYR A 641 15.25 -12.05 -1.09
N ILE A 642 15.27 -10.84 -0.53
CA ILE A 642 14.08 -10.00 -0.36
C ILE A 642 14.23 -8.68 -1.16
N PRO A 643 13.64 -8.58 -2.38
CA PRO A 643 13.99 -7.56 -3.36
C PRO A 643 13.66 -6.11 -2.94
N GLY A 644 12.63 -5.90 -2.12
CA GLY A 644 12.26 -4.56 -1.64
C GLY A 644 13.30 -3.91 -0.72
N TYR A 645 14.23 -4.70 -0.17
CA TYR A 645 15.26 -4.23 0.75
C TYR A 645 16.71 -4.48 0.24
N ASP A 646 16.88 -5.18 -0.89
CA ASP A 646 18.16 -5.66 -1.42
C ASP A 646 19.02 -6.39 -0.36
N VAL A 647 18.40 -7.31 0.38
CA VAL A 647 19.09 -8.09 1.42
C VAL A 647 18.64 -9.54 1.38
N PHE A 648 19.37 -10.40 2.07
CA PHE A 648 18.93 -11.77 2.31
C PHE A 648 18.34 -11.91 3.71
N MET A 649 17.31 -12.75 3.82
CA MET A 649 16.62 -13.08 5.06
C MET A 649 16.84 -14.54 5.40
N GLY A 650 17.26 -14.79 6.65
CA GLY A 650 17.43 -16.11 7.26
C GLY A 650 16.48 -16.30 8.44
N LEU A 651 16.08 -17.54 8.69
CA LEU A 651 15.23 -17.90 9.83
C LEU A 651 15.93 -18.96 10.70
N GLU A 652 16.16 -18.66 11.98
CA GLU A 652 16.72 -19.58 12.98
C GLU A 652 15.85 -19.64 14.25
N ASP A 653 16.20 -20.53 15.17
CA ASP A 653 15.56 -20.74 16.48
C ASP A 653 14.08 -21.14 16.38
N ASN A 654 13.80 -22.36 16.82
CA ASN A 654 12.46 -22.92 16.70
C ASN A 654 11.44 -22.34 17.69
N ASN A 655 11.87 -21.67 18.75
CA ASN A 655 10.96 -21.09 19.76
C ASN A 655 10.87 -19.57 19.63
N ASP A 656 12.01 -18.91 19.42
CA ASP A 656 12.07 -17.46 19.26
C ASP A 656 11.75 -17.03 17.83
N GLY A 657 11.97 -17.88 16.83
CA GLY A 657 11.81 -17.53 15.42
C GLY A 657 12.69 -16.33 15.07
N GLU A 658 13.99 -16.45 15.34
CA GLU A 658 14.95 -15.38 15.09
C GLU A 658 15.00 -15.09 13.58
N VAL A 659 14.49 -13.92 13.19
CA VAL A 659 14.53 -13.43 11.82
C VAL A 659 15.82 -12.63 11.66
N TRP A 660 16.71 -13.14 10.83
CA TRP A 660 18.00 -12.56 10.54
C TRP A 660 17.99 -11.93 9.16
N VAL A 661 18.65 -10.78 9.04
CA VAL A 661 18.86 -10.09 7.78
C VAL A 661 20.36 -9.95 7.57
N TYR A 662 20.83 -10.30 6.37
CA TYR A 662 22.20 -10.16 5.93
C TYR A 662 22.27 -9.11 4.82
N LYS A 663 23.07 -8.06 5.04
CA LYS A 663 23.31 -7.02 4.05
C LYS A 663 24.51 -7.41 3.18
N PRO A 664 24.33 -7.64 1.86
CA PRO A 664 25.42 -8.03 0.98
C PRO A 664 26.44 -6.89 0.76
N ALA A 665 27.60 -7.23 0.18
CA ALA A 665 28.56 -6.26 -0.36
C ALA A 665 27.93 -5.39 -1.44
N ASP A 666 28.45 -4.20 -1.72
CA ASP A 666 27.98 -3.36 -2.83
C ASP A 666 26.47 -3.10 -2.76
N TRP A 667 25.96 -2.86 -1.55
CA TRP A 667 24.54 -2.64 -1.30
C TRP A 667 24.09 -1.29 -1.82
N VAL A 668 23.08 -1.30 -2.67
CA VAL A 668 22.46 -0.10 -3.19
C VAL A 668 21.06 -0.03 -2.63
N ALA A 669 20.77 1.07 -1.94
CA ALA A 669 19.43 1.31 -1.43
C ALA A 669 18.41 1.16 -2.57
N PRO A 670 17.45 0.22 -2.47
CA PRO A 670 16.42 0.10 -3.48
C PRO A 670 15.69 1.44 -3.63
N PRO A 671 15.37 1.85 -4.87
CA PRO A 671 14.55 3.03 -5.10
C PRO A 671 13.26 2.88 -4.31
N LEU A 672 12.78 3.98 -3.74
CA LEU A 672 11.40 4.03 -3.25
C LEU A 672 10.49 3.62 -4.42
N PRO A 673 9.33 2.97 -4.16
CA PRO A 673 8.26 2.99 -5.14
C PRO A 673 8.12 4.44 -5.60
N GLU A 674 8.34 4.70 -6.88
CA GLU A 674 8.23 6.07 -7.38
C GLU A 674 6.86 6.60 -6.94
N PRO A 675 6.80 7.80 -6.35
CA PRO A 675 5.54 8.51 -6.28
C PRO A 675 4.98 8.50 -7.69
N ILE A 676 3.70 8.14 -7.87
CA ILE A 676 3.03 8.36 -9.14
C ILE A 676 3.13 9.86 -9.41
N GLU A 677 4.10 10.29 -10.22
CA GLU A 677 4.17 11.63 -10.76
C GLU A 677 3.08 11.73 -11.82
N LEU A 678 1.90 12.23 -11.42
CA LEU A 678 0.90 12.68 -12.36
C LEU A 678 1.41 14.00 -12.97
N ASP A 679 1.74 13.95 -14.27
CA ASP A 679 2.15 15.10 -15.07
C ASP A 679 1.17 16.28 -14.87
N ALA A 680 1.71 17.36 -14.33
CA ALA A 680 1.00 18.55 -13.88
C ALA A 680 0.65 19.53 -15.02
N GLN A 681 0.32 19.05 -16.22
CA GLN A 681 -0.07 19.91 -17.35
C GLN A 681 -1.52 19.77 -17.84
N SER A 682 -2.29 18.81 -17.36
CA SER A 682 -3.69 18.66 -17.80
C SER A 682 -4.67 18.94 -16.67
N ASN A 683 -5.63 19.81 -16.96
CA ASN A 683 -6.68 20.30 -16.05
C ASN A 683 -7.75 19.21 -15.78
N THR A 684 -7.30 18.00 -15.48
CA THR A 684 -8.10 16.77 -15.61
C THR A 684 -8.61 16.30 -14.25
N GLN A 685 -9.93 16.15 -14.16
CA GLN A 685 -10.65 15.71 -12.97
C GLN A 685 -10.29 14.25 -12.66
N VAL A 686 -9.57 13.99 -11.56
CA VAL A 686 -9.24 12.63 -11.11
C VAL A 686 -10.46 12.03 -10.39
N THR A 687 -11.01 10.94 -10.94
CA THR A 687 -12.09 10.16 -10.31
C THR A 687 -11.50 8.86 -9.77
N VAL A 688 -11.49 8.67 -8.46
CA VAL A 688 -11.10 7.40 -7.81
C VAL A 688 -12.37 6.66 -7.41
N SER A 689 -12.63 5.51 -8.04
CA SER A 689 -13.89 4.76 -7.92
C SER A 689 -13.81 3.49 -7.07
N SER A 690 -12.73 3.26 -6.31
CA SER A 690 -12.58 2.07 -5.47
C SER A 690 -11.89 2.33 -4.13
N VAL A 691 -12.30 1.57 -3.11
CA VAL A 691 -11.80 1.63 -1.73
C VAL A 691 -10.34 1.18 -1.69
N LEU A 692 -9.40 2.11 -1.46
CA LEU A 692 -8.04 1.78 -1.06
C LEU A 692 -8.02 1.40 0.43
N HIS A 693 -7.39 0.28 0.77
CA HIS A 693 -6.98 -0.02 2.15
C HIS A 693 -5.50 0.40 2.32
N GLY A 694 -5.24 1.58 2.87
CA GLY A 694 -3.88 2.07 3.16
C GLY A 694 -3.80 3.58 3.37
N SER A 695 -2.84 4.04 4.20
CA SER A 695 -2.62 5.47 4.48
C SER A 695 -2.11 6.22 3.24
N LEU A 696 -2.75 7.34 2.89
CA LEU A 696 -2.37 8.19 1.76
C LEU A 696 -1.47 9.33 2.22
N LEU A 697 -0.21 9.38 1.76
CA LEU A 697 0.72 10.48 1.98
C LEU A 697 0.82 11.31 0.69
N LEU A 698 0.39 12.58 0.71
CA LEU A 698 0.57 13.52 -0.41
C LEU A 698 1.71 14.50 -0.11
N GLY A 699 2.75 14.50 -0.95
CA GLY A 699 3.91 15.41 -0.83
C GLY A 699 3.96 16.45 -1.96
N ALA A 700 4.14 17.72 -1.54
CA ALA A 700 4.64 18.90 -2.26
C ALA A 700 4.00 19.34 -3.61
N VAL A 701 3.33 20.50 -3.53
CA VAL A 701 2.88 21.41 -4.61
C VAL A 701 1.66 20.97 -5.42
N ALA A 702 0.51 20.82 -4.74
CA ALA A 702 -0.79 20.79 -5.41
C ALA A 702 -1.52 22.14 -5.22
N LEU A 703 -1.35 23.05 -6.19
CA LEU A 703 -2.34 24.12 -6.43
C LEU A 703 -3.45 23.53 -7.33
N ALA A 704 -4.26 22.63 -6.78
CA ALA A 704 -5.40 22.04 -7.48
C ALA A 704 -6.69 22.30 -6.69
N SER A 705 -7.57 23.12 -7.24
CA SER A 705 -8.90 23.36 -6.70
C SER A 705 -9.82 22.16 -6.96
N SER A 706 -10.12 21.43 -5.88
CA SER A 706 -11.17 20.42 -5.67
C SER A 706 -10.89 18.95 -6.04
N VAL A 707 -11.05 18.06 -5.05
CA VAL A 707 -11.01 16.59 -5.19
C VAL A 707 -12.37 16.04 -4.73
N ALA A 708 -13.21 15.59 -5.67
CA ALA A 708 -14.47 14.95 -5.32
C ALA A 708 -14.22 13.48 -4.91
N LEU A 709 -14.04 13.23 -3.61
CA LEU A 709 -13.92 11.88 -3.06
C LEU A 709 -15.28 11.34 -2.62
N ALA A 710 -15.75 10.26 -3.27
CA ALA A 710 -16.81 9.43 -2.72
C ALA A 710 -16.20 8.47 -1.68
N ALA A 711 -16.48 8.72 -0.40
CA ALA A 711 -16.17 7.86 0.76
C ALA A 711 -14.67 7.50 0.97
N LEU A 712 -13.94 8.35 1.70
CA LEU A 712 -12.66 7.97 2.30
C LEU A 712 -12.92 7.43 3.72
N ALA A 713 -12.52 6.19 4.01
CA ALA A 713 -12.56 5.59 5.36
C ALA A 713 -11.15 5.43 5.97
N VAL A 714 -10.15 6.18 5.48
CA VAL A 714 -8.73 6.00 5.83
C VAL A 714 -8.09 7.34 6.25
N PRO A 715 -7.14 7.38 7.22
CA PRO A 715 -6.46 8.60 7.62
C PRO A 715 -5.62 9.21 6.48
N ALA A 716 -5.69 10.53 6.30
CA ALA A 716 -4.88 11.28 5.34
C ALA A 716 -3.94 12.27 6.06
N SER A 717 -2.68 12.29 5.64
CA SER A 717 -1.64 13.18 6.19
C SER A 717 -1.07 14.10 5.10
N PHE A 718 -1.05 15.40 5.37
CA PHE A 718 -0.57 16.42 4.42
C PHE A 718 0.57 17.26 5.03
N SER A 719 1.59 17.59 4.24
CA SER A 719 2.66 18.51 4.62
C SER A 719 2.97 19.52 3.49
N GLY A 720 3.10 20.81 3.84
CA GLY A 720 3.38 21.91 2.89
C GLY A 720 2.13 22.71 2.45
N THR A 721 2.23 23.48 1.36
CA THR A 721 1.11 24.23 0.77
C THR A 721 0.17 23.31 -0.01
N ALA A 722 -0.96 22.95 0.61
CA ALA A 722 -1.96 22.05 0.05
C ALA A 722 -3.39 22.64 0.20
N THR A 723 -4.26 22.44 -0.79
CA THR A 723 -5.69 22.82 -0.75
C THR A 723 -6.57 21.59 -1.00
N GLN A 724 -7.40 21.18 -0.03
CA GLN A 724 -8.39 20.09 -0.20
C GLN A 724 -9.81 20.65 -0.19
N LYS A 725 -10.69 20.19 -1.10
CA LYS A 725 -12.15 20.39 -1.01
C LYS A 725 -12.85 19.05 -1.21
N THR A 726 -13.54 18.55 -0.18
CA THR A 726 -14.26 17.26 -0.22
C THR A 726 -15.77 17.48 -0.17
N ALA A 727 -16.51 16.82 -1.07
CA ALA A 727 -17.98 16.79 -1.09
C ALA A 727 -18.46 15.33 -1.24
N SER A 728 -19.33 14.86 -0.34
CA SER A 728 -19.93 13.51 -0.37
C SER A 728 -21.46 13.58 -0.16
N GLN A 729 -22.19 12.58 -0.68
CA GLN A 729 -23.64 12.44 -0.49
C GLN A 729 -24.03 11.41 0.61
N SER A 730 -23.05 10.77 1.25
CA SER A 730 -23.23 9.76 2.31
C SER A 730 -22.43 10.09 3.59
N GLU A 731 -22.78 9.48 4.72
CA GLU A 731 -22.05 9.62 6.01
C GLU A 731 -20.55 9.36 5.84
N LEU A 732 -19.72 10.18 6.50
CA LEU A 732 -18.27 10.20 6.35
C LEU A 732 -17.58 10.23 7.72
N THR A 733 -16.62 9.32 7.93
CA THR A 733 -15.72 9.29 9.08
C THR A 733 -14.28 9.43 8.60
N THR A 734 -13.60 10.53 8.94
CA THR A 734 -12.22 10.79 8.46
C THR A 734 -11.31 11.34 9.55
N ALA A 735 -10.06 10.87 9.59
CA ALA A 735 -8.98 11.46 10.37
C ALA A 735 -8.07 12.31 9.47
N THR A 736 -7.82 13.57 9.86
CA THR A 736 -7.02 14.54 9.09
C THR A 736 -5.85 15.06 9.93
N HIS A 737 -4.63 14.90 9.41
CA HIS A 737 -3.41 15.42 10.02
C HIS A 737 -2.76 16.46 9.10
N LEU A 738 -2.66 17.72 9.54
CA LEU A 738 -2.05 18.82 8.75
C LEU A 738 -0.85 19.44 9.47
N HIS A 739 0.22 19.69 8.71
CA HIS A 739 1.42 20.39 9.15
C HIS A 739 1.80 21.53 8.16
N ALA A 740 2.30 22.67 8.67
CA ALA A 740 2.73 23.86 7.90
C ALA A 740 1.58 24.67 7.22
N GLU A 741 1.86 25.51 6.22
CA GLU A 741 0.88 26.40 5.52
C GLU A 741 -0.15 25.61 4.65
N SER A 742 -1.04 24.85 5.27
CA SER A 742 -2.00 23.97 4.59
C SER A 742 -3.45 24.42 4.79
N PHE A 743 -4.33 24.22 3.80
CA PHE A 743 -5.75 24.60 3.83
C PHE A 743 -6.67 23.44 3.41
N THR A 744 -7.74 23.18 4.16
CA THR A 744 -8.74 22.16 3.81
C THR A 744 -10.17 22.62 4.06
N ARG A 745 -11.12 22.18 3.21
CA ARG A 745 -12.56 22.46 3.34
C ARG A 745 -13.40 21.19 3.11
N HIS A 746 -14.27 20.86 4.05
CA HIS A 746 -15.29 19.82 3.94
C HIS A 746 -16.67 20.46 3.88
N ASP A 747 -17.45 20.16 2.83
CA ASP A 747 -18.86 20.56 2.73
C ASP A 747 -19.73 19.29 2.60
N GLN A 748 -20.62 19.02 3.55
CA GLN A 748 -21.44 17.79 3.62
C GLN A 748 -22.94 18.06 3.73
N ALA A 749 -23.75 17.26 3.02
CA ALA A 749 -25.23 17.31 3.07
C ALA A 749 -25.85 16.37 4.14
N SER A 750 -25.06 15.48 4.74
CA SER A 750 -25.44 14.51 5.78
C SER A 750 -24.60 14.71 7.06
N ALA A 751 -24.60 13.75 8.01
CA ALA A 751 -23.79 13.82 9.22
C ALA A 751 -22.29 13.60 8.95
N LEU A 752 -21.42 14.27 9.72
CA LEU A 752 -19.95 14.23 9.57
C LEU A 752 -19.27 13.99 10.92
N THR A 753 -18.36 13.01 10.98
CA THR A 753 -17.48 12.75 12.14
C THR A 753 -16.02 12.90 11.74
N THR A 754 -15.29 13.80 12.40
CA THR A 754 -13.89 14.11 12.05
C THR A 754 -12.98 14.21 13.26
N HIS A 755 -11.79 13.58 13.17
CA HIS A 755 -10.69 13.80 14.10
C HIS A 755 -9.62 14.67 13.43
N LEU A 756 -9.27 15.80 14.05
CA LEU A 756 -8.34 16.79 13.50
C LEU A 756 -7.13 16.98 14.42
N SER A 757 -5.93 16.86 13.83
CA SER A 757 -4.69 17.26 14.48
C SER A 757 -3.94 18.25 13.57
N LEU A 758 -3.85 19.51 14.00
CA LEU A 758 -3.22 20.59 13.23
C LEU A 758 -2.04 21.18 13.99
N SER A 759 -0.90 21.38 13.31
CA SER A 759 0.24 22.13 13.86
C SER A 759 0.90 23.06 12.84
N GLY A 760 1.51 24.15 13.32
CA GLY A 760 2.09 25.18 12.45
C GLY A 760 1.03 26.21 11.99
N ALA A 761 0.97 26.52 10.70
CA ALA A 761 0.07 27.53 10.10
C ALA A 761 -1.15 26.91 9.35
N GLY A 762 -1.56 25.69 9.71
CA GLY A 762 -2.65 24.98 9.04
C GLY A 762 -4.03 25.57 9.34
N VAL A 763 -4.91 25.62 8.32
CA VAL A 763 -6.29 26.12 8.40
C VAL A 763 -7.30 25.08 7.88
N GLN A 764 -8.40 24.90 8.60
CA GLN A 764 -9.44 23.94 8.23
C GLN A 764 -10.87 24.51 8.35
N HIS A 765 -11.74 24.17 7.39
CA HIS A 765 -13.18 24.49 7.41
C HIS A 765 -14.05 23.22 7.29
N SER A 766 -14.92 22.95 8.26
CA SER A 766 -15.94 21.89 8.20
C SER A 766 -17.35 22.46 8.14
N SER A 767 -18.20 21.99 7.23
CA SER A 767 -19.64 22.26 7.23
C SER A 767 -20.50 21.00 7.02
N ALA A 768 -21.60 20.86 7.78
CA ALA A 768 -22.53 19.73 7.69
C ALA A 768 -24.01 20.13 7.88
N TRP A 769 -24.95 19.38 7.28
CA TRP A 769 -26.39 19.68 7.33
C TRP A 769 -27.19 18.89 8.39
N ALA A 770 -26.76 17.68 8.79
CA ALA A 770 -27.58 16.78 9.64
C ALA A 770 -26.97 16.42 11.02
N GLY A 771 -25.73 16.85 11.31
CA GLY A 771 -25.03 16.68 12.60
C GLY A 771 -23.51 16.67 12.40
N LEU A 772 -22.74 17.30 13.31
CA LEU A 772 -21.27 17.39 13.20
C LEU A 772 -20.61 17.00 14.53
N ALA A 773 -19.76 15.98 14.52
CA ALA A 773 -18.94 15.56 15.66
C ALA A 773 -17.45 15.77 15.34
N VAL A 774 -16.75 16.56 16.17
CA VAL A 774 -15.37 16.98 15.89
C VAL A 774 -14.48 16.85 17.13
N ASP A 775 -13.43 16.06 17.03
CA ASP A 775 -12.33 16.10 18.00
C ASP A 775 -11.17 16.93 17.43
N VAL A 776 -10.81 18.01 18.10
CA VAL A 776 -9.85 19.00 17.61
C VAL A 776 -8.65 19.11 18.55
N ASN A 777 -7.46 18.84 18.03
CA ASN A 777 -6.18 19.12 18.68
C ASN A 777 -5.37 20.14 17.86
N LEU A 778 -5.31 21.40 18.32
CA LEU A 778 -4.57 22.48 17.64
C LEU A 778 -3.33 22.92 18.43
N SER A 779 -2.22 23.13 17.72
CA SER A 779 -0.99 23.71 18.28
C SER A 779 -0.35 24.74 17.36
N GLY A 780 0.39 25.70 17.93
CA GLY A 780 1.10 26.72 17.15
C GLY A 780 0.20 27.87 16.68
N TRP A 781 0.14 28.13 15.36
CA TRP A 781 -0.64 29.19 14.70
C TRP A 781 -1.86 28.64 13.93
N ALA A 782 -2.30 27.42 14.25
CA ALA A 782 -3.35 26.73 13.51
C ALA A 782 -4.75 27.32 13.73
N GLY A 783 -5.61 27.27 12.71
CA GLY A 783 -6.98 27.77 12.74
C GLY A 783 -8.01 26.74 12.27
N SER A 784 -9.19 26.67 12.91
CA SER A 784 -10.31 25.86 12.43
C SER A 784 -11.65 26.58 12.53
N HIS A 785 -12.53 26.35 11.55
CA HIS A 785 -13.92 26.82 11.55
C HIS A 785 -14.91 25.67 11.30
N ALA A 786 -15.83 25.43 12.23
CA ALA A 786 -16.85 24.40 12.13
C ALA A 786 -18.28 25.01 12.06
N GLN A 787 -19.10 24.55 11.11
CA GLN A 787 -20.48 25.02 10.93
C GLN A 787 -21.46 23.84 10.77
N SER A 788 -22.55 23.83 11.54
CA SER A 788 -23.60 22.80 11.46
C SER A 788 -25.00 23.40 11.34
N LEU A 789 -25.89 22.79 10.56
CA LEU A 789 -27.33 23.12 10.57
C LEU A 789 -28.11 22.31 11.63
N ALA A 790 -27.48 21.33 12.28
CA ALA A 790 -28.04 20.51 13.36
C ALA A 790 -27.12 20.59 14.60
N ASP A 791 -27.16 19.60 15.50
CA ASP A 791 -26.32 19.60 16.71
C ASP A 791 -24.82 19.49 16.36
N LEU A 792 -23.99 20.14 17.17
CA LEU A 792 -22.53 20.14 17.09
C LEU A 792 -21.93 19.62 18.40
N LEU A 793 -21.23 18.49 18.36
CA LEU A 793 -20.49 17.93 19.50
C LEU A 793 -18.98 18.12 19.27
N THR A 794 -18.26 18.74 20.21
CA THR A 794 -16.82 18.95 20.05
C THR A 794 -16.00 18.60 21.29
N GLY A 795 -14.96 17.79 21.12
CA GLY A 795 -13.84 17.65 22.04
C GLY A 795 -12.69 18.58 21.61
N VAL A 796 -12.18 19.46 22.47
CA VAL A 796 -11.23 20.51 22.07
C VAL A 796 -10.02 20.59 23.01
N THR A 797 -8.83 20.53 22.41
CA THR A 797 -7.56 20.86 23.07
C THR A 797 -6.81 21.88 22.22
N LEU A 798 -6.66 23.11 22.73
CA LEU A 798 -5.88 24.18 22.06
C LEU A 798 -4.62 24.51 22.87
N SER A 799 -3.50 24.69 22.16
CA SER A 799 -2.23 25.16 22.73
C SER A 799 -1.56 26.21 21.84
N GLY A 800 -0.81 27.15 22.44
CA GLY A 800 -0.10 28.21 21.71
C GLY A 800 -0.98 29.40 21.31
N GLN A 801 -0.94 29.81 20.04
CA GLN A 801 -1.72 30.92 19.45
C GLN A 801 -2.87 30.41 18.54
N ALA A 802 -3.31 29.16 18.73
CA ALA A 802 -4.36 28.56 17.92
C ALA A 802 -5.72 29.25 18.07
N ALA A 803 -6.54 29.19 17.01
CA ALA A 803 -7.88 29.79 16.98
C ALA A 803 -8.96 28.79 16.50
N LEU A 804 -10.11 28.77 17.20
CA LEU A 804 -11.28 27.98 16.83
C LEU A 804 -12.54 28.85 16.77
N ALA A 805 -13.34 28.68 15.72
CA ALA A 805 -14.66 29.29 15.61
C ALA A 805 -15.71 28.25 15.22
N SER A 806 -16.81 28.18 15.99
CA SER A 806 -17.86 27.18 15.79
C SER A 806 -19.25 27.81 15.76
N SER A 807 -20.09 27.39 14.82
CA SER A 807 -21.49 27.85 14.73
C SER A 807 -22.47 26.71 14.45
N ALA A 808 -23.64 26.73 15.10
CA ALA A 808 -24.70 25.74 14.89
C ALA A 808 -26.10 26.37 14.91
N GLN A 809 -27.03 25.86 14.08
CA GLN A 809 -28.45 26.25 14.14
C GLN A 809 -29.21 25.54 15.28
N ALA A 810 -28.76 24.37 15.73
CA ALA A 810 -29.31 23.66 16.89
C ALA A 810 -28.38 23.83 18.12
N ALA A 811 -28.09 22.77 18.89
CA ALA A 811 -27.29 22.87 20.10
C ALA A 811 -25.77 22.69 19.85
N ILE A 812 -24.94 23.30 20.70
CA ILE A 812 -23.49 23.02 20.78
C ILE A 812 -23.18 22.40 22.15
N ASN A 813 -22.53 21.22 22.14
CA ASN A 813 -22.04 20.51 23.33
C ASN A 813 -20.49 20.49 23.33
N LEU A 814 -19.87 21.10 24.33
CA LEU A 814 -18.39 21.23 24.41
C LEU A 814 -17.78 20.33 25.50
N GLY A 815 -16.66 19.67 25.18
CA GLY A 815 -15.78 18.98 26.12
C GLY A 815 -14.30 19.39 25.99
N GLU A 816 -13.64 19.60 27.12
CA GLU A 816 -12.19 19.79 27.33
C GLU A 816 -11.51 21.14 26.97
N GLY A 817 -10.26 21.30 27.45
CA GLY A 817 -9.66 22.53 27.98
C GLY A 817 -8.71 23.32 27.08
N LEU A 818 -8.63 24.63 27.36
CA LEU A 818 -7.81 25.62 26.64
C LEU A 818 -6.51 25.90 27.40
N PHE A 819 -5.38 26.04 26.69
CA PHE A 819 -4.07 26.37 27.26
C PHE A 819 -3.31 27.41 26.41
N GLY A 820 -2.61 28.38 27.03
CA GLY A 820 -1.80 29.41 26.35
C GLY A 820 -2.55 30.70 25.97
N GLN A 821 -2.24 31.28 24.79
CA GLN A 821 -2.88 32.48 24.22
C GLN A 821 -4.00 32.13 23.21
N ALA A 822 -4.61 30.96 23.34
CA ALA A 822 -5.61 30.47 22.41
C ALA A 822 -6.88 31.36 22.36
N ARG A 823 -7.57 31.40 21.21
CA ARG A 823 -8.82 32.16 21.02
C ARG A 823 -9.95 31.24 20.59
N SER A 824 -11.14 31.41 21.16
CA SER A 824 -12.33 30.65 20.77
C SER A 824 -13.60 31.51 20.67
N GLY A 825 -14.45 31.20 19.69
CA GLY A 825 -15.74 31.85 19.50
C GLY A 825 -16.85 30.85 19.16
N PHE A 826 -17.99 30.94 19.85
CA PHE A 826 -19.12 30.02 19.71
C PHE A 826 -20.43 30.78 19.46
N ALA A 827 -21.22 30.35 18.48
CA ALA A 827 -22.54 30.90 18.19
C ALA A 827 -23.58 29.79 17.97
N ALA A 828 -24.58 29.68 18.86
CA ALA A 828 -25.67 28.71 18.76
C ALA A 828 -27.03 29.41 18.59
N GLN A 829 -27.87 28.93 17.67
CA GLN A 829 -29.21 29.47 17.47
C GLN A 829 -30.27 28.79 18.37
N ALA A 830 -29.94 27.66 19.02
CA ALA A 830 -30.74 27.04 20.07
C ALA A 830 -30.00 27.08 21.43
N ASP A 831 -29.66 25.92 22.02
CA ASP A 831 -29.02 25.82 23.34
C ASP A 831 -27.48 25.73 23.24
N LEU A 832 -26.78 26.38 24.17
CA LEU A 832 -25.33 26.18 24.37
C LEU A 832 -25.10 25.50 25.72
N ALA A 833 -24.65 24.24 25.69
CA ALA A 833 -24.31 23.45 26.87
C ALA A 833 -22.79 23.22 26.91
N ALA A 834 -22.13 23.84 27.88
CA ALA A 834 -20.68 23.80 27.99
C ALA A 834 -20.27 23.38 29.41
N HIS A 835 -19.54 22.27 29.52
CA HIS A 835 -18.74 21.95 30.70
C HIS A 835 -17.29 22.33 30.36
N SER A 836 -16.93 23.60 30.56
CA SER A 836 -15.63 24.11 30.11
C SER A 836 -14.85 24.72 31.26
N GLN A 837 -13.70 24.11 31.57
CA GLN A 837 -12.71 24.68 32.48
C GLN A 837 -11.67 25.47 31.67
N PHE A 838 -11.56 26.77 31.93
CA PHE A 838 -10.65 27.65 31.20
C PHE A 838 -9.39 27.93 32.03
N HIS A 839 -8.24 27.45 31.56
CA HIS A 839 -6.94 27.68 32.20
C HIS A 839 -6.09 28.57 31.28
N SER A 840 -5.55 29.70 31.77
CA SER A 840 -4.72 30.70 31.07
C SER A 840 -5.42 31.72 30.12
N ALA A 841 -4.64 32.68 29.60
CA ALA A 841 -5.02 33.97 28.98
C ALA A 841 -5.83 33.89 27.66
N ALA A 842 -6.92 33.12 27.65
CA ALA A 842 -7.76 32.85 26.50
C ALA A 842 -8.88 33.89 26.31
N HIS A 843 -9.12 34.32 25.07
CA HIS A 843 -10.29 35.13 24.73
C HIS A 843 -11.45 34.21 24.31
N VAL A 844 -12.57 34.30 25.01
CA VAL A 844 -13.78 33.50 24.76
C VAL A 844 -14.97 34.42 24.49
N GLY A 845 -15.63 34.21 23.36
CA GLY A 845 -16.90 34.83 23.02
C GLY A 845 -17.99 33.78 22.79
N ALA A 846 -19.12 33.88 23.50
CA ALA A 846 -20.26 32.98 23.34
C ALA A 846 -21.55 33.77 23.08
N ASN A 847 -22.33 33.34 22.08
CA ASN A 847 -23.64 33.89 21.74
C ASN A 847 -24.68 32.77 21.60
N ALA A 848 -25.78 32.83 22.35
CA ALA A 848 -26.87 31.84 22.31
C ALA A 848 -28.25 32.52 22.21
N VAL A 849 -29.16 31.98 21.39
CA VAL A 849 -30.50 32.55 21.18
C VAL A 849 -31.57 31.95 22.12
N ALA A 850 -31.48 30.68 22.58
CA ALA A 850 -32.55 30.01 23.34
C ALA A 850 -32.28 29.72 24.83
N ALA A 851 -31.14 29.12 25.24
CA ALA A 851 -30.72 29.02 26.65
C ALA A 851 -29.20 28.78 26.78
N LEU A 852 -28.58 29.33 27.83
CA LEU A 852 -27.18 29.07 28.18
C LEU A 852 -27.08 28.24 29.47
N ASN A 853 -26.73 26.96 29.32
CA ASN A 853 -26.52 26.01 30.43
C ASN A 853 -25.03 25.66 30.53
N ALA A 854 -24.22 26.59 31.03
CA ALA A 854 -22.78 26.41 31.11
C ALA A 854 -22.25 26.69 32.52
N LEU A 855 -21.36 25.84 33.02
CA LEU A 855 -20.52 26.14 34.17
C LEU A 855 -19.25 26.83 33.66
N LEU A 856 -19.08 28.10 34.00
CA LEU A 856 -17.89 28.87 33.61
C LEU A 856 -16.93 28.94 34.79
N SER A 857 -15.71 28.43 34.62
CA SER A 857 -14.62 28.55 35.61
C SER A 857 -13.39 29.20 34.97
N LEU A 858 -12.92 30.33 35.53
CA LEU A 858 -11.73 31.07 35.09
C LEU A 858 -10.67 31.13 36.20
N GLN A 859 -9.43 30.74 35.89
CA GLN A 859 -8.31 30.75 36.84
C GLN A 859 -7.14 31.69 36.48
N SER A 860 -7.29 32.63 35.52
CA SER A 860 -6.17 33.49 35.05
C SER A 860 -6.60 34.86 34.50
N ASP A 861 -5.63 35.68 34.08
CA ASP A 861 -5.77 37.10 33.68
C ASP A 861 -6.53 37.40 32.36
N ALA A 862 -7.50 36.56 31.97
CA ALA A 862 -8.16 36.63 30.66
C ALA A 862 -9.51 37.38 30.70
N PRO A 863 -9.81 38.28 29.75
CA PRO A 863 -11.12 38.91 29.63
C PRO A 863 -12.11 38.02 28.86
N MET A 864 -13.30 37.81 29.42
CA MET A 864 -14.39 37.02 28.83
C MET A 864 -15.63 37.87 28.52
N ARG A 865 -16.29 37.62 27.39
CA ARG A 865 -17.57 38.24 27.04
C ARG A 865 -18.61 37.19 26.68
N VAL A 866 -19.75 37.21 27.37
CA VAL A 866 -20.87 36.29 27.13
C VAL A 866 -22.13 37.09 26.85
N PHE A 867 -22.82 36.76 25.76
CA PHE A 867 -24.10 37.37 25.39
C PHE A 867 -25.14 36.25 25.21
N ALA A 868 -26.29 36.37 25.87
CA ALA A 868 -27.39 35.42 25.71
C ALA A 868 -28.69 36.17 25.43
N GLN A 869 -29.45 35.74 24.41
CA GLN A 869 -30.76 36.32 24.09
C GLN A 869 -31.86 35.83 25.03
N ALA A 870 -31.59 34.77 25.81
CA ALA A 870 -32.50 34.11 26.74
C ALA A 870 -31.85 33.86 28.12
N ALA A 871 -32.47 33.04 28.98
CA ALA A 871 -32.07 32.85 30.38
C ALA A 871 -30.70 32.14 30.53
N ILE A 872 -29.92 32.57 31.54
CA ILE A 872 -28.71 31.88 32.01
C ILE A 872 -29.05 31.26 33.38
N THR A 873 -28.87 29.94 33.51
CA THR A 873 -29.50 29.14 34.59
C THR A 873 -28.52 28.30 35.42
N GLN A 874 -27.22 28.34 35.11
CA GLN A 874 -26.17 27.53 35.79
C GLN A 874 -25.12 28.41 36.50
N PRO A 875 -24.43 27.86 37.53
CA PRO A 875 -23.39 28.56 38.29
C PRO A 875 -22.19 29.07 37.49
N SER A 876 -21.55 30.16 37.93
CA SER A 876 -20.26 30.61 37.40
C SER A 876 -19.27 30.93 38.55
N GLU A 877 -18.02 30.46 38.44
CA GLU A 877 -16.94 30.66 39.41
C GLU A 877 -15.78 31.43 38.75
N PHE A 878 -15.31 32.53 39.33
CA PHE A 878 -14.22 33.32 38.75
C PHE A 878 -13.12 33.61 39.79
N ALA A 879 -11.87 33.30 39.45
CA ALA A 879 -10.70 33.57 40.30
C ALA A 879 -9.60 34.31 39.53
N GLY A 880 -8.74 35.05 40.24
CA GLY A 880 -7.58 35.75 39.65
C GLY A 880 -7.83 37.24 39.40
N SER A 881 -7.38 37.78 38.25
CA SER A 881 -7.63 39.17 37.81
C SER A 881 -8.59 39.28 36.61
N ALA A 882 -9.33 38.21 36.33
CA ALA A 882 -10.24 38.10 35.18
C ALA A 882 -11.32 39.20 35.17
N GLY A 883 -11.63 39.72 33.98
CA GLY A 883 -12.72 40.68 33.75
C GLY A 883 -13.82 40.07 32.89
N THR A 884 -15.03 39.92 33.44
CA THR A 884 -16.16 39.25 32.76
C THR A 884 -17.33 40.21 32.57
N ARG A 885 -17.97 40.18 31.39
CA ARG A 885 -19.26 40.86 31.15
C ARG A 885 -20.32 39.86 30.69
N LEU A 886 -21.44 39.81 31.43
CA LEU A 886 -22.62 39.01 31.13
C LEU A 886 -23.78 39.92 30.69
N LEU A 887 -24.40 39.61 29.56
CA LEU A 887 -25.54 40.34 29.01
C LEU A 887 -26.68 39.36 28.75
N SER A 888 -27.85 39.57 29.36
CA SER A 888 -29.06 38.79 29.07
C SER A 888 -30.25 39.68 28.73
N VAL A 889 -31.04 39.25 27.75
CA VAL A 889 -32.27 39.94 27.31
C VAL A 889 -33.52 39.37 28.00
N ALA A 890 -33.37 38.34 28.84
CA ALA A 890 -34.42 37.66 29.61
C ALA A 890 -34.03 37.54 31.10
N ASP A 891 -34.72 36.69 31.88
CA ASP A 891 -34.41 36.49 33.30
C ASP A 891 -33.03 35.83 33.49
N LEU A 892 -32.24 36.36 34.42
CA LEU A 892 -30.89 35.91 34.70
C LEU A 892 -30.83 35.25 36.09
N SER A 893 -30.42 33.98 36.20
CA SER A 893 -30.35 33.25 37.46
C SER A 893 -29.01 32.52 37.64
N THR A 894 -28.07 33.13 38.35
CA THR A 894 -26.70 32.59 38.57
C THR A 894 -26.16 32.98 39.94
N TRP A 895 -25.26 32.22 40.55
CA TRP A 895 -24.39 32.73 41.62
C TRP A 895 -23.00 33.04 41.08
N VAL A 896 -22.26 33.90 41.79
CA VAL A 896 -20.94 34.38 41.38
C VAL A 896 -19.99 34.33 42.58
N ASP A 897 -18.99 33.46 42.52
CA ASP A 897 -17.89 33.48 43.48
C ASP A 897 -16.67 34.19 42.85
N LEU A 898 -16.17 35.23 43.51
CA LEU A 898 -15.02 36.04 43.08
C LEU A 898 -13.92 35.99 44.15
N HIS A 899 -12.71 35.62 43.74
CA HIS A 899 -11.52 35.69 44.59
C HIS A 899 -10.44 36.60 43.99
N ALA A 900 -9.56 37.12 44.84
CA ALA A 900 -8.45 38.02 44.47
C ALA A 900 -8.90 39.35 43.84
N ALA A 901 -8.51 39.68 42.60
CA ALA A 901 -8.77 40.99 41.96
C ALA A 901 -9.77 40.90 40.79
N ALA A 902 -10.57 39.83 40.74
CA ALA A 902 -11.50 39.57 39.63
C ALA A 902 -12.65 40.59 39.59
N GLY A 903 -13.10 40.92 38.38
CA GLY A 903 -14.19 41.87 38.12
C GLY A 903 -15.30 41.25 37.28
N VAL A 904 -16.57 41.43 37.69
CA VAL A 904 -17.74 41.02 36.90
C VAL A 904 -18.72 42.17 36.70
N ARG A 905 -19.31 42.24 35.51
CA ARG A 905 -20.46 43.10 35.23
C ARG A 905 -21.59 42.30 34.61
N THR A 906 -22.79 42.37 35.18
CA THR A 906 -24.00 41.76 34.65
C THR A 906 -25.03 42.82 34.32
N ASP A 907 -25.64 42.74 33.12
CA ASP A 907 -26.75 43.59 32.71
C ASP A 907 -27.91 42.68 32.21
N ALA A 908 -29.06 42.70 32.89
CA ALA A 908 -30.26 41.91 32.57
C ALA A 908 -31.44 42.80 32.13
N ALA A 909 -32.10 42.47 31.01
CA ALA A 909 -33.25 43.23 30.51
C ALA A 909 -34.62 42.81 31.10
N ALA A 910 -34.65 41.79 31.97
CA ALA A 910 -35.82 41.36 32.74
C ALA A 910 -35.46 41.25 34.24
N ALA A 911 -35.76 40.15 34.94
CA ALA A 911 -35.37 39.98 36.34
C ALA A 911 -33.95 39.38 36.50
N PHE A 912 -33.26 39.72 37.59
CA PHE A 912 -31.98 39.09 37.97
C PHE A 912 -32.09 38.45 39.36
N ALA A 913 -31.97 37.12 39.44
CA ALA A 913 -31.97 36.39 40.70
C ALA A 913 -30.59 35.74 40.93
N ALA A 914 -29.73 36.41 41.69
CA ALA A 914 -28.48 35.81 42.10
C ALA A 914 -28.67 34.83 43.27
N GLY A 915 -28.01 33.66 43.18
CA GLY A 915 -27.86 32.75 44.33
C GLY A 915 -26.92 33.32 45.41
N ASP A 916 -26.53 32.49 46.37
CA ASP A 916 -25.51 32.86 47.37
C ASP A 916 -24.16 33.07 46.67
N SER A 917 -23.59 34.28 46.73
CA SER A 917 -22.38 34.69 46.01
C SER A 917 -21.31 35.18 47.00
N TRP A 918 -20.06 34.76 46.87
CA TRP A 918 -18.95 35.14 47.76
C TRP A 918 -17.89 35.98 47.04
N LEU A 919 -17.56 37.15 47.59
CA LEU A 919 -16.53 38.05 47.08
C LEU A 919 -15.44 38.26 48.14
N GLU A 920 -14.21 37.89 47.81
CA GLU A 920 -13.06 38.01 48.71
C GLU A 920 -11.88 38.75 48.04
N GLY A 921 -11.01 39.37 48.84
CA GLY A 921 -9.86 40.12 48.35
C GLY A 921 -10.23 41.52 47.83
N ALA A 922 -9.83 41.83 46.61
CA ALA A 922 -10.06 43.09 45.87
C ALA A 922 -11.10 42.94 44.74
N ALA A 923 -11.98 41.95 44.83
CA ALA A 923 -12.98 41.66 43.81
C ALA A 923 -14.00 42.80 43.62
N GLN A 924 -14.50 42.95 42.38
CA GLN A 924 -15.49 43.97 42.00
C GLN A 924 -16.68 43.36 41.26
N ALA A 925 -17.91 43.68 41.68
CA ALA A 925 -19.13 43.22 40.99
C ALA A 925 -20.11 44.36 40.72
N ASP A 926 -20.52 44.52 39.46
CA ASP A 926 -21.58 45.44 39.04
C ASP A 926 -22.77 44.65 38.50
N PHE A 927 -23.93 44.73 39.17
CA PHE A 927 -25.16 44.07 38.76
C PHE A 927 -26.19 45.11 38.34
N SER A 928 -26.81 44.95 37.16
CA SER A 928 -27.91 45.80 36.71
C SER A 928 -29.08 45.00 36.13
N ALA A 929 -30.32 45.40 36.45
CA ALA A 929 -31.55 44.82 35.90
C ALA A 929 -32.63 45.87 35.63
N THR A 930 -33.42 45.70 34.57
CA THR A 930 -34.61 46.55 34.32
C THR A 930 -35.89 46.00 34.97
N GLY A 931 -35.92 44.73 35.38
CA GLY A 931 -36.95 44.12 36.19
C GLY A 931 -36.55 44.02 37.67
N ALA A 932 -37.10 43.06 38.41
CA ALA A 932 -36.75 42.84 39.82
C ALA A 932 -35.36 42.20 39.96
N LEU A 933 -34.60 42.60 40.98
CA LEU A 933 -33.28 42.06 41.29
C LEU A 933 -33.28 41.45 42.70
N SER A 934 -32.90 40.19 42.84
CA SER A 934 -32.70 39.54 44.14
C SER A 934 -31.31 38.95 44.23
N ALA A 935 -30.57 39.15 45.31
CA ALA A 935 -29.25 38.54 45.52
C ALA A 935 -28.90 38.33 46.99
N ARG A 936 -28.11 37.29 47.28
CA ARG A 936 -27.52 37.02 48.60
C ARG A 936 -26.00 37.02 48.46
N ASN A 937 -25.34 38.04 48.98
CA ASN A 937 -23.91 38.25 48.69
C ASN A 937 -23.10 38.37 49.98
N HIS A 938 -21.95 37.73 50.03
CA HIS A 938 -21.00 37.83 51.14
C HIS A 938 -19.76 38.55 50.63
N LEU A 939 -19.44 39.72 51.19
CA LEU A 939 -18.24 40.49 50.82
C LEU A 939 -17.28 40.50 52.01
N ALA A 940 -16.01 40.24 51.75
CA ALA A 940 -14.93 40.32 52.72
C ALA A 940 -13.73 41.12 52.21
N ALA A 941 -12.82 41.48 53.11
CA ALA A 941 -11.62 42.28 52.83
C ALA A 941 -11.95 43.66 52.21
N ILE A 942 -11.45 43.98 51.01
CA ILE A 942 -11.65 45.26 50.32
C ILE A 942 -12.56 45.11 49.08
N ALA A 943 -13.36 44.05 49.02
CA ALA A 943 -14.26 43.78 47.90
C ALA A 943 -15.34 44.87 47.76
N SER A 944 -15.77 45.13 46.52
CA SER A 944 -16.80 46.13 46.22
C SER A 944 -17.91 45.62 45.32
N MET A 945 -19.15 46.07 45.56
CA MET A 945 -20.30 45.68 44.76
C MET A 945 -21.27 46.85 44.51
N ARG A 946 -21.78 46.96 43.28
CA ARG A 946 -22.89 47.83 42.93
C ARG A 946 -24.07 47.03 42.40
N ALA A 947 -25.28 47.36 42.82
CA ALA A 947 -26.51 46.76 42.30
C ALA A 947 -27.52 47.85 41.89
N VAL A 948 -28.05 47.77 40.68
CA VAL A 948 -29.02 48.72 40.14
C VAL A 948 -30.23 47.96 39.59
N SER A 949 -31.44 48.35 39.99
CA SER A 949 -32.69 47.70 39.57
C SER A 949 -33.75 48.75 39.23
N ALA A 950 -34.42 48.63 38.08
CA ALA A 950 -35.60 49.46 37.79
C ALA A 950 -36.90 48.88 38.40
N GLY A 951 -36.92 47.58 38.73
CA GLY A 951 -37.97 46.93 39.54
C GLY A 951 -37.58 46.77 41.01
N ASP A 952 -38.28 45.89 41.74
CA ASP A 952 -38.01 45.67 43.17
C ASP A 952 -36.62 45.04 43.42
N LEU A 953 -35.90 45.55 44.41
CA LEU A 953 -34.56 45.10 44.79
C LEU A 953 -34.59 44.38 46.16
N SER A 954 -34.28 43.09 46.18
CA SER A 954 -34.23 42.26 47.41
C SER A 954 -32.82 41.73 47.68
N LEU A 955 -32.12 42.34 48.64
CA LEU A 955 -30.73 41.98 48.95
C LEU A 955 -30.55 41.50 50.39
N ARG A 956 -29.72 40.48 50.61
CA ARG A 956 -29.30 40.03 51.95
C ARG A 956 -27.78 39.90 52.07
N PRO A 957 -27.04 41.01 52.15
CA PRO A 957 -25.59 40.91 52.16
C PRO A 957 -25.00 40.77 53.57
N GLY A 958 -23.92 40.00 53.66
CA GLY A 958 -22.99 40.00 54.79
C GLY A 958 -21.71 40.73 54.41
N LEU A 959 -21.43 41.87 55.04
CA LEU A 959 -20.26 42.70 54.75
C LEU A 959 -19.24 42.57 55.89
N ARG A 960 -17.98 42.21 55.58
CA ARG A 960 -16.86 42.06 56.51
C ARG A 960 -15.63 42.84 56.01
N GLY A 961 -14.76 43.29 56.91
CA GLY A 961 -13.57 44.07 56.57
C GLY A 961 -13.88 45.52 56.16
N GLU A 962 -13.19 46.01 55.14
CA GLU A 962 -13.35 47.34 54.50
C GLU A 962 -14.26 47.27 53.25
N ALA A 963 -15.10 46.23 53.13
CA ALA A 963 -15.93 46.03 51.96
C ALA A 963 -16.93 47.18 51.73
N ALA A 964 -17.17 47.51 50.46
CA ALA A 964 -18.04 48.62 50.04
C ALA A 964 -19.21 48.14 49.16
N SER A 965 -20.41 48.67 49.39
CA SER A 965 -21.55 48.37 48.51
C SER A 965 -22.45 49.58 48.20
N GLY A 966 -23.01 49.62 46.99
CA GLY A 966 -23.90 50.69 46.53
C GLY A 966 -25.13 50.18 45.80
N TRP A 967 -26.33 50.52 46.27
CA TRP A 967 -27.59 49.99 45.75
C TRP A 967 -28.56 51.09 45.33
N LEU A 968 -29.16 50.91 44.15
CA LEU A 968 -30.14 51.83 43.59
C LEU A 968 -31.36 51.04 43.07
N ALA A 969 -32.54 51.35 43.59
CA ALA A 969 -33.82 50.80 43.12
C ALA A 969 -34.76 51.91 42.64
N GLU A 970 -35.35 51.77 41.45
CA GLU A 970 -36.38 52.70 40.94
C GLU A 970 -37.82 52.30 41.36
N ALA A 971 -37.96 51.21 42.13
CA ALA A 971 -39.20 50.77 42.78
C ALA A 971 -38.99 50.51 44.29
N GLY A 972 -39.44 49.38 44.84
CA GLY A 972 -39.27 49.02 46.24
C GLY A 972 -37.90 48.38 46.53
N LEU A 973 -37.36 48.57 47.75
CA LEU A 973 -36.14 47.92 48.21
C LEU A 973 -36.41 47.19 49.53
N SER A 974 -36.14 45.88 49.56
CA SER A 974 -36.19 45.04 50.76
C SER A 974 -34.76 44.60 51.12
N SER A 975 -34.23 45.01 52.28
CA SER A 975 -32.88 44.61 52.69
C SER A 975 -32.79 43.99 54.09
N ALA A 976 -31.92 42.99 54.26
CA ALA A 976 -31.50 42.48 55.57
C ALA A 976 -29.97 42.47 55.63
N ILE A 977 -29.39 43.61 55.99
CA ILE A 977 -27.94 43.85 55.95
C ILE A 977 -27.31 43.42 57.26
N TRP A 978 -26.21 42.67 57.15
CA TRP A 978 -25.34 42.29 58.26
C TRP A 978 -23.98 42.96 58.07
N PHE A 979 -23.57 43.80 59.02
CA PHE A 979 -22.26 44.44 59.05
C PHE A 979 -21.38 43.79 60.10
N GLU A 980 -20.14 43.49 59.72
CA GLU A 980 -19.04 43.19 60.63
C GLU A 980 -17.88 44.15 60.27
N SER A 981 -17.29 44.84 61.26
CA SER A 981 -16.16 45.79 61.13
C SER A 981 -16.42 47.10 60.33
N GLU A 982 -15.47 47.58 59.51
CA GLU A 982 -15.43 48.94 58.88
C GLU A 982 -16.12 49.02 57.50
N ALA A 983 -17.07 48.12 57.21
CA ALA A 983 -17.76 48.09 55.93
C ALA A 983 -18.74 49.26 55.73
N VAL A 984 -18.92 49.69 54.48
CA VAL A 984 -19.79 50.82 54.09
C VAL A 984 -20.83 50.38 53.06
N ALA A 985 -22.08 50.82 53.25
CA ALA A 985 -23.15 50.64 52.28
C ALA A 985 -23.86 51.97 51.98
N SER A 986 -24.15 52.23 50.70
CA SER A 986 -24.99 53.35 50.26
C SER A 986 -26.23 52.81 49.55
N ILE A 987 -27.41 53.32 49.91
CA ILE A 987 -28.70 52.75 49.46
C ILE A 987 -29.65 53.88 49.09
N ALA A 988 -30.25 53.78 47.92
CA ALA A 988 -31.29 54.69 47.45
C ALA A 988 -32.44 53.91 46.80
N ALA A 989 -33.68 54.29 47.12
CA ALA A 989 -34.89 53.77 46.51
C ALA A 989 -35.88 54.92 46.29
N THR A 990 -36.66 54.86 45.21
CA THR A 990 -37.66 55.89 44.85
C THR A 990 -39.07 55.60 45.39
N ALA A 991 -39.41 54.35 45.73
CA ALA A 991 -40.68 53.96 46.34
C ALA A 991 -40.54 53.56 47.83
N ASN A 992 -40.88 52.32 48.22
CA ASN A 992 -40.81 51.87 49.63
C ASN A 992 -39.42 51.28 49.96
N LEU A 993 -38.87 51.67 51.11
CA LEU A 993 -37.68 51.06 51.71
C LEU A 993 -38.10 50.24 52.93
N ASP A 994 -38.12 48.91 52.79
CA ASP A 994 -38.43 47.96 53.86
C ASP A 994 -37.19 47.16 54.27
N GLY A 995 -37.06 46.88 55.56
CA GLY A 995 -35.91 46.17 56.12
C GLY A 995 -34.90 47.09 56.80
N ALA A 996 -34.91 47.06 58.14
CA ALA A 996 -33.95 47.76 58.97
C ALA A 996 -32.61 47.00 59.00
N PRO A 997 -31.45 47.69 59.10
CA PRO A 997 -30.18 47.03 59.39
C PRO A 997 -30.30 46.24 60.71
N ARG A 998 -29.99 44.95 60.70
CA ARG A 998 -29.85 44.17 61.95
C ARG A 998 -28.43 44.38 62.46
N SER A 999 -28.21 45.44 63.22
CA SER A 999 -26.94 45.65 63.92
C SER A 999 -26.75 44.60 65.02
N VAL A 1000 -25.57 43.98 65.07
CA VAL A 1000 -25.02 43.35 66.30
C VAL A 1000 -24.80 44.47 67.35
N PRO A 1001 -24.86 44.21 68.68
CA PRO A 1001 -24.89 45.26 69.71
C PRO A 1001 -23.81 46.34 69.58
N GLN A 1002 -24.23 47.59 69.84
CA GLN A 1002 -23.52 48.87 69.64
C GLN A 1002 -22.02 48.87 70.01
N SER A 1003 -21.17 49.20 69.03
CA SER A 1003 -19.80 49.70 69.24
C SER A 1003 -19.77 51.22 68.97
N PRO A 1004 -18.96 52.04 69.68
CA PRO A 1004 -19.08 53.51 69.70
C PRO A 1004 -18.71 54.25 68.40
N ARG A 1005 -18.42 53.53 67.31
CA ARG A 1005 -17.80 54.09 66.09
C ARG A 1005 -18.73 54.20 64.88
N TYR A 1006 -20.00 53.84 64.99
CA TYR A 1006 -20.92 53.86 63.85
C TYR A 1006 -21.88 55.05 63.90
N THR A 1007 -21.76 55.97 62.95
CA THR A 1007 -22.78 56.99 62.67
C THR A 1007 -23.61 56.51 61.48
N VAL A 1008 -24.86 56.11 61.70
CA VAL A 1008 -25.81 55.85 60.60
C VAL A 1008 -26.33 57.20 60.11
N THR A 1009 -25.63 57.80 59.15
CA THR A 1009 -26.09 59.04 58.51
C THR A 1009 -27.04 58.69 57.36
N ALA A 1010 -28.28 58.31 57.68
CA ALA A 1010 -29.34 58.13 56.67
C ALA A 1010 -29.74 59.48 56.08
N THR A 1011 -29.00 59.95 55.08
CA THR A 1011 -29.21 61.26 54.45
C THR A 1011 -30.03 61.11 53.17
N ARG A 1012 -31.35 61.25 53.33
CA ARG A 1012 -32.41 61.67 52.38
C ARG A 1012 -33.59 60.69 52.34
N ARG A 1013 -34.57 60.97 53.19
CA ARG A 1013 -35.99 60.89 52.81
C ARG A 1013 -36.37 62.22 52.19
N ASN A 1014 -37.03 62.22 51.04
CA ASN A 1014 -37.98 63.26 50.66
C ASN A 1014 -39.11 62.64 49.84
N TYR A 1015 -40.33 63.04 50.19
CA TYR A 1015 -41.63 62.46 49.86
C TYR A 1015 -42.18 62.97 48.52
N CYS A 1016 -43.10 62.22 47.92
CA CYS A 1016 -44.17 62.76 47.08
C CYS A 1016 -45.49 62.01 47.34
N VAL A 1017 -46.59 62.73 47.56
CA VAL A 1017 -47.98 62.21 47.42
C VAL A 1017 -48.80 63.22 46.59
N ALA A 1018 -49.44 62.69 45.54
CA ALA A 1018 -50.51 63.21 44.66
C ALA A 1018 -50.20 64.48 43.81
N ALA A 1019 -50.50 64.56 42.52
CA ALA A 1019 -51.32 63.78 41.59
C ALA A 1019 -50.62 63.67 40.21
#